data_AF-A0A264Y9S7-F1
#
_entry.id   AF-A0A264Y9S7-F1
#
_cell.length_a   1.000
_cell.length_b   1.000
_cell.length_c   1.000
_cell.angle_alpha   90.00
_cell.angle_beta   90.00
_cell.angle_gamma   90.00
#
_symmetry.space_group_name_H-M   'P 1'
#
loop_
_entity.id
_entity.type
_entity.pdbx_description
1 polymer ?
#
loop_
_entity_poly.entity_id
_entity_poly.type
_entity_poly.pdbx_seq_one_letter_code
_entity_poly.pdbx_strand_id
1 'polypeptide(L)'
;MITVMAFAGSYSDALHFEVNLMGAKAVDLPNGTLTIEKRVDGTYNVTAEGCDFTQYEMGNWGEFVCEEVAGTTDASGLTTIEVSNPYCYLTQSSYALSDSKLVVKFNDTKAYATFNGQLALNALKKYPFQYTFGTDDFGSTGGGTEGGGETGGTVETTEGPLVEAGFAANGATIEAKPFTINWDTHKIVAKLDLTNCQGVNETIFSFANNAANLGEWNVANGAVLHFYYTKDADVWTATGWQKLTNTFCIQFRNSDKLGETPTKYVQVNDPSNVRVELRQDGVYIDGTLAFEASDYAKLLTYNDLVFGSTQGENRSYATYKYVEVVGLDWTEPATVVDSKEYTDKLFMTMAGGQPSELGTSTVTVKEMSDGTYNMSLVIGENTVEAENVVKGTDEKDRTTYACTFNMGEQEYQVNAVVYTNDNNEEKIYLTATTTGATFTVGSDPDYVAPQPEPVDVTLWEKYQADGNGFSKTATIDWDKQKIVASIDFSNGGDDKDILAMTTGESFAAFQTSTYRTMHWYCNQSVKQMSGFFAKSGAGNNNTGRFDVADCLAKFEISKAEGLKVNGVVKMTPEALEELFASNTVLIGSGESPKFSQAFYNYIKVVSLDWTEPTEPTEPTVKEEKSFTDAISMVAGDISEEVGQAKVTIKEMSDETISMTVAIVGQEGAEYTASGFTKTVDTEKNRTTYTGKINIDAAFDVTALVYADGTVEKLYMVAEGAEFNYVIGTNPDAPTVTEVSNKDYTSNLRIYDSESESEENLFQADEATVNVVKYSDESYKITLKQITLNEQTVDLVFNGTENTATPWDEGGTVETEETMIVAKPDAATEEFLGGEGEEIEATFQIVNVSENEIKMALNISGNTFMYDGEFNYDQPEEPKEDYAINFEKDAKQTHASRYSTSVSLTVNGQAQTIEFGKTMNGYEDLTAQSFTVTPGAEVTPAIGYVGEWMHGYVYVDLNNDKQFSFNADSDDQTGTEVVSYSFYSASNGSTGLNSKGETVSNNCNVNPLPSFTAPAEEGTYRIRFKVDWNSVDAGGCVVSGNNILNNGGGIYDATLVVKDVTNGIDSINAETAKAELFTVDGVKISKLQKGLNIVRTADGKVKKVVIK
;
A
#
# COMPACT_ATOMS: atom_id res chain seq x y z
N MET A 1 -10.79 37.27 -5.48
CA MET A 1 -10.41 36.66 -4.19
C MET A 1 -11.52 36.86 -3.17
N ILE A 2 -12.55 36.00 -3.24
CA ILE A 2 -13.34 35.63 -2.08
C ILE A 2 -13.36 34.11 -2.14
N THR A 3 -12.63 33.56 -1.19
CA THR A 3 -12.32 32.16 -0.96
C THR A 3 -13.62 31.36 -0.84
N VAL A 4 -13.88 30.45 -1.78
CA VAL A 4 -14.95 29.44 -1.66
C VAL A 4 -14.34 28.23 -0.97
N MET A 5 -14.74 27.98 0.27
CA MET A 5 -14.83 26.69 0.99
C MET A 5 -15.46 27.07 2.34
N ALA A 6 -16.25 26.26 3.03
CA ALA A 6 -16.68 24.88 2.92
C ALA A 6 -17.91 24.73 3.85
N PHE A 7 -18.53 23.54 3.84
CA PHE A 7 -19.57 23.06 4.77
C PHE A 7 -19.93 24.03 5.91
N ALA A 8 -21.03 24.77 5.74
CA ALA A 8 -21.59 25.68 6.74
C ALA A 8 -22.80 25.01 7.40
N GLY A 9 -22.57 24.27 8.48
CA GLY A 9 -23.66 23.74 9.29
C GLY A 9 -24.27 24.88 10.12
N SER A 10 -25.50 25.30 9.82
CA SER A 10 -26.27 26.18 10.70
C SER A 10 -27.19 25.34 11.57
N TYR A 11 -27.05 25.49 12.88
CA TYR A 11 -27.76 24.71 13.87
C TYR A 11 -28.70 25.62 14.65
N SER A 12 -29.92 25.13 14.93
CA SER A 12 -30.87 25.84 15.78
C SER A 12 -31.22 25.03 17.02
N ASP A 13 -30.93 25.62 18.19
CA ASP A 13 -31.23 25.05 19.51
C ASP A 13 -31.20 26.19 20.56
N ALA A 14 -31.40 25.87 21.84
CA ALA A 14 -31.29 26.84 22.92
C ALA A 14 -29.86 27.44 22.97
N LEU A 15 -29.77 28.76 22.83
CA LEU A 15 -28.53 29.53 22.95
C LEU A 15 -28.65 30.47 24.15
N HIS A 16 -27.69 30.36 25.06
CA HIS A 16 -27.62 31.16 26.27
C HIS A 16 -26.31 31.94 26.27
N PHE A 17 -26.38 33.27 26.34
CA PHE A 17 -25.22 34.13 26.62
C PHE A 17 -25.28 34.63 28.06
N GLU A 18 -24.17 34.61 28.79
CA GLU A 18 -24.07 35.22 30.12
C GLU A 18 -22.81 36.08 30.27
N VAL A 19 -22.97 37.24 30.89
CA VAL A 19 -21.85 38.07 31.37
C VAL A 19 -22.02 38.38 32.85
N ASN A 20 -20.98 38.15 33.64
CA ASN A 20 -21.03 38.37 35.09
C ASN A 20 -20.48 39.76 35.46
N LEU A 21 -21.34 40.77 35.30
CA LEU A 21 -21.07 42.16 35.65
C LEU A 21 -21.89 42.57 36.88
N MET A 22 -21.29 42.44 38.07
CA MET A 22 -21.98 42.67 39.35
C MET A 22 -23.23 41.78 39.50
N GLY A 23 -23.10 40.51 39.13
CA GLY A 23 -24.16 39.51 39.07
C GLY A 23 -24.45 39.07 37.63
N ALA A 24 -24.99 37.85 37.47
CA ALA A 24 -25.32 37.29 36.16
C ALA A 24 -26.29 38.19 35.38
N LYS A 25 -25.96 38.44 34.11
CA LYS A 25 -26.82 39.05 33.09
C LYS A 25 -26.88 38.04 31.96
N ALA A 26 -28.07 37.60 31.58
CA ALA A 26 -28.23 36.50 30.63
C ALA A 26 -29.15 36.88 29.48
N VAL A 27 -28.83 36.40 28.29
CA VAL A 27 -29.66 36.47 27.10
C VAL A 27 -29.96 35.03 26.69
N ASP A 28 -31.20 34.62 26.92
CA ASP A 28 -31.70 33.29 26.56
C ASP A 28 -32.46 33.38 25.22
N LEU A 29 -31.99 32.63 24.24
CA LEU A 29 -32.64 32.44 22.95
C LEU A 29 -33.08 30.97 22.86
N PRO A 30 -34.35 30.65 23.09
CA PRO A 30 -34.84 29.26 23.05
C PRO A 30 -34.66 28.57 21.69
N ASN A 31 -34.52 29.37 20.61
CA ASN A 31 -34.19 28.93 19.26
C ASN A 31 -33.08 29.86 18.73
N GLY A 32 -31.91 29.84 19.38
CA GLY A 32 -30.74 30.55 18.86
C GLY A 32 -30.15 29.86 17.65
N THR A 33 -29.18 30.51 17.01
CA THR A 33 -28.48 29.99 15.84
C THR A 33 -26.99 29.90 16.14
N LEU A 34 -26.38 28.75 15.84
CA LEU A 34 -24.93 28.57 15.79
C LEU A 34 -24.56 28.14 14.37
N THR A 35 -23.70 28.90 13.71
CA THR A 35 -23.19 28.57 12.37
C THR A 35 -21.74 28.11 12.49
N ILE A 36 -21.41 26.96 11.92
CA ILE A 36 -20.07 26.39 11.87
C ILE A 36 -19.67 26.25 10.40
N GLU A 37 -18.73 27.06 9.94
CA GLU A 37 -18.27 27.10 8.55
C GLU A 37 -16.87 26.50 8.46
N LYS A 38 -16.71 25.41 7.73
CA LYS A 38 -15.38 24.88 7.42
C LYS A 38 -14.68 25.83 6.43
N ARG A 39 -13.36 25.97 6.51
CA ARG A 39 -12.53 26.82 5.65
C ARG A 39 -11.72 25.99 4.66
N VAL A 40 -11.13 26.66 3.66
CA VAL A 40 -10.22 26.04 2.66
C VAL A 40 -9.08 25.26 3.27
N ASP A 41 -8.56 25.77 4.39
CA ASP A 41 -7.39 25.25 5.10
C ASP A 41 -7.76 24.11 6.07
N GLY A 42 -9.02 23.68 6.10
CA GLY A 42 -9.52 22.62 6.98
C GLY A 42 -9.87 23.06 8.40
N THR A 43 -9.69 24.34 8.76
CA THR A 43 -10.15 24.91 10.04
C THR A 43 -11.61 25.40 9.95
N TYR A 44 -12.19 25.90 11.03
CA TYR A 44 -13.60 26.30 11.11
C TYR A 44 -13.78 27.73 11.63
N ASN A 45 -14.83 28.42 11.19
CA ASN A 45 -15.39 29.60 11.84
C ASN A 45 -16.65 29.21 12.62
N VAL A 46 -16.78 29.63 13.86
CA VAL A 46 -17.91 29.30 14.74
C VAL A 46 -18.60 30.59 15.19
N THR A 47 -19.86 30.77 14.79
CA THR A 47 -20.63 32.00 14.96
C THR A 47 -21.90 31.74 15.76
N ALA A 48 -22.03 32.33 16.95
CA ALA A 48 -23.25 32.31 17.76
C ALA A 48 -24.03 33.62 17.60
N GLU A 49 -25.26 33.55 17.08
CA GLU A 49 -26.05 34.73 16.73
C GLU A 49 -26.91 35.25 17.90
N GLY A 50 -27.12 36.57 17.95
CA GLY A 50 -28.10 37.18 18.86
C GLY A 50 -27.57 37.56 20.25
N CYS A 51 -26.31 37.97 20.33
CA CYS A 51 -25.69 38.49 21.56
C CYS A 51 -26.21 39.90 21.91
N ASP A 52 -27.50 40.03 22.29
CA ASP A 52 -28.16 41.31 22.56
C ASP A 52 -28.46 41.56 24.06
N PHE A 53 -27.59 42.32 24.71
CA PHE A 53 -27.74 42.73 26.11
C PHE A 53 -28.44 44.09 26.29
N THR A 54 -29.21 44.56 25.30
CA THR A 54 -29.93 45.85 25.38
C THR A 54 -30.87 45.93 26.58
N GLN A 55 -31.48 44.81 27.01
CA GLN A 55 -32.33 44.75 28.21
C GLN A 55 -31.60 45.11 29.53
N TYR A 56 -30.27 45.06 29.52
CA TYR A 56 -29.41 45.43 30.64
C TYR A 56 -28.66 46.74 30.41
N GLU A 57 -29.07 47.55 29.42
CA GLU A 57 -28.43 48.81 29.03
C GLU A 57 -26.97 48.65 28.54
N MET A 58 -26.59 47.44 28.09
CA MET A 58 -25.24 47.12 27.62
C MET A 58 -25.11 47.15 26.08
N GLY A 59 -26.24 47.29 25.38
CA GLY A 59 -26.33 47.36 23.92
C GLY A 59 -26.44 46.00 23.23
N ASN A 60 -26.69 46.03 21.92
CA ASN A 60 -26.66 44.86 21.06
C ASN A 60 -25.22 44.65 20.56
N TRP A 61 -24.64 43.48 20.83
CA TRP A 61 -23.25 43.17 20.46
C TRP A 61 -23.16 42.37 19.15
N GLY A 62 -24.29 42.05 18.54
CA GLY A 62 -24.39 41.34 17.27
C GLY A 62 -24.18 39.85 17.44
N GLU A 63 -23.21 39.33 16.71
CA GLU A 63 -22.83 37.92 16.68
C GLU A 63 -21.51 37.75 17.42
N PHE A 64 -21.34 36.60 18.07
CA PHE A 64 -20.08 36.18 18.65
C PHE A 64 -19.39 35.20 17.71
N VAL A 65 -18.23 35.57 17.18
CA VAL A 65 -17.51 34.79 16.16
C VAL A 65 -16.16 34.35 16.71
N CYS A 66 -15.80 33.08 16.53
CA CYS A 66 -14.43 32.57 16.65
C CYS A 66 -13.95 32.05 15.29
N GLU A 67 -12.81 32.53 14.81
CA GLU A 67 -12.30 32.19 13.48
C GLU A 67 -11.09 31.25 13.55
N GLU A 68 -10.87 30.51 12.46
CA GLU A 68 -9.67 29.69 12.23
C GLU A 68 -9.41 28.64 13.32
N VAL A 69 -10.48 28.05 13.87
CA VAL A 69 -10.38 27.03 14.93
C VAL A 69 -10.25 25.62 14.33
N ALA A 70 -9.22 24.88 14.72
CA ALA A 70 -9.00 23.52 14.23
C ALA A 70 -9.96 22.51 14.89
N GLY A 71 -10.42 21.53 14.11
CA GLY A 71 -11.28 20.45 14.59
C GLY A 71 -10.91 19.09 14.00
N THR A 72 -11.12 18.02 14.75
CA THR A 72 -10.90 16.63 14.31
C THR A 72 -12.24 15.96 14.02
N THR A 73 -12.30 15.19 12.92
CA THR A 73 -13.51 14.42 12.55
C THR A 73 -13.20 12.94 12.69
N ASP A 74 -14.04 12.21 13.41
CA ASP A 74 -13.88 10.76 13.58
C ASP A 74 -14.59 9.96 12.46
N ALA A 75 -14.43 8.64 12.48
CA ALA A 75 -15.02 7.74 11.50
C ALA A 75 -16.57 7.69 11.54
N SER A 76 -17.19 8.25 12.58
CA SER A 76 -18.66 8.35 12.69
C SER A 76 -19.22 9.63 12.05
N GLY A 77 -18.34 10.53 11.59
CA GLY A 77 -18.72 11.84 11.05
C GLY A 77 -18.95 12.92 12.13
N LEU A 78 -18.54 12.67 13.38
CA LEU A 78 -18.58 13.68 14.44
C LEU A 78 -17.31 14.53 14.39
N THR A 79 -17.48 15.84 14.23
CA THR A 79 -16.38 16.81 14.31
C THR A 79 -16.34 17.47 15.69
N THR A 80 -15.16 17.48 16.32
CA THR A 80 -14.91 18.12 17.62
C THR A 80 -13.85 19.22 17.48
N ILE A 81 -14.16 20.41 17.99
CA ILE A 81 -13.26 21.57 18.10
C ILE A 81 -13.06 21.84 19.59
N GLU A 82 -11.82 21.77 20.08
CA GLU A 82 -11.48 22.18 21.44
C GLU A 82 -10.23 23.06 21.43
N VAL A 83 -10.43 24.38 21.56
CA VAL A 83 -9.35 25.36 21.39
C VAL A 83 -9.30 26.29 22.59
N SER A 84 -8.09 26.46 23.15
CA SER A 84 -7.82 27.44 24.19
C SER A 84 -7.27 28.73 23.57
N ASN A 85 -7.77 29.86 24.05
CA ASN A 85 -7.51 31.22 23.56
C ASN A 85 -7.74 31.41 22.05
N PRO A 86 -8.87 30.98 21.47
CA PRO A 86 -9.19 31.24 20.08
C PRO A 86 -9.32 32.74 19.80
N TYR A 87 -9.03 33.14 18.56
CA TYR A 87 -9.32 34.50 18.10
C TYR A 87 -10.84 34.65 17.94
N CYS A 88 -11.45 35.47 18.81
CA CYS A 88 -12.89 35.71 18.78
C CYS A 88 -13.21 37.19 18.92
N TYR A 89 -14.33 37.61 18.34
CA TYR A 89 -14.81 38.99 18.36
C TYR A 89 -16.34 39.07 18.34
N LEU A 90 -16.87 40.26 18.64
CA LEU A 90 -18.28 40.60 18.58
C LEU A 90 -18.52 41.50 17.36
N THR A 91 -19.51 41.21 16.52
CA THR A 91 -19.67 41.94 15.23
C THR A 91 -20.14 43.39 15.39
N GLN A 92 -20.80 43.74 16.49
CA GLN A 92 -21.29 45.10 16.75
C GLN A 92 -20.67 45.74 18.01
N SER A 93 -19.60 45.16 18.55
CA SER A 93 -18.87 45.71 19.70
C SER A 93 -17.36 45.50 19.56
N SER A 94 -16.57 46.40 20.14
CA SER A 94 -15.10 46.33 20.15
C SER A 94 -14.53 45.82 21.48
N TYR A 95 -15.30 45.03 22.24
CA TYR A 95 -14.82 44.47 23.49
C TYR A 95 -13.81 43.36 23.24
N ALA A 96 -12.70 43.38 23.98
CA ALA A 96 -11.66 42.37 23.86
C ALA A 96 -12.00 41.14 24.71
N LEU A 97 -11.73 39.96 24.15
CA LEU A 97 -11.85 38.66 24.81
C LEU A 97 -10.45 38.11 25.12
N SER A 98 -10.32 37.39 26.23
CA SER A 98 -9.06 36.79 26.68
C SER A 98 -9.33 35.65 27.66
N ASP A 99 -8.31 34.83 27.94
CA ASP A 99 -8.41 33.70 28.88
C ASP A 99 -9.59 32.79 28.52
N SER A 100 -9.74 32.49 27.23
CA SER A 100 -10.92 31.87 26.65
C SER A 100 -10.73 30.40 26.28
N LYS A 101 -11.83 29.65 26.20
CA LYS A 101 -11.89 28.28 25.70
C LYS A 101 -13.17 28.11 24.90
N LEU A 102 -13.04 27.57 23.69
CA LEU A 102 -14.15 27.16 22.83
C LEU A 102 -14.16 25.63 22.75
N VAL A 103 -15.34 25.05 22.95
CA VAL A 103 -15.64 23.64 22.70
C VAL A 103 -16.82 23.57 21.76
N VAL A 104 -16.69 22.84 20.65
CA VAL A 104 -17.78 22.60 19.69
C VAL A 104 -17.78 21.13 19.32
N LYS A 105 -18.97 20.53 19.26
CA LYS A 105 -19.19 19.19 18.73
C LYS A 105 -20.34 19.27 17.74
N PHE A 106 -20.14 18.76 16.54
CA PHE A 106 -21.16 18.84 15.51
C PHE A 106 -21.05 17.69 14.53
N ASN A 107 -22.20 17.32 13.97
CA ASN A 107 -22.30 16.46 12.80
C ASN A 107 -23.37 17.06 11.88
N ASP A 108 -23.77 16.35 10.84
CA ASP A 108 -24.74 16.86 9.87
C ASP A 108 -26.12 17.19 10.45
N THR A 109 -26.45 16.71 11.67
CA THR A 109 -27.81 16.74 12.22
C THR A 109 -28.00 17.61 13.46
N LYS A 110 -26.93 17.90 14.20
CA LYS A 110 -27.00 18.69 15.43
C LYS A 110 -25.65 19.35 15.71
N ALA A 111 -25.63 20.30 16.65
CA ALA A 111 -24.40 20.87 17.18
C ALA A 111 -24.56 21.27 18.65
N TYR A 112 -23.45 21.20 19.37
CA TYR A 112 -23.29 21.69 20.72
C TYR A 112 -22.07 22.58 20.74
N ALA A 113 -22.17 23.75 21.37
CA ALA A 113 -21.02 24.63 21.57
C ALA A 113 -21.02 25.27 22.95
N THR A 114 -19.84 25.42 23.55
CA THR A 114 -19.63 26.27 24.70
C THR A 114 -18.43 27.17 24.49
N PHE A 115 -18.58 28.41 24.94
CA PHE A 115 -17.48 29.34 25.07
C PHE A 115 -17.41 29.82 26.51
N ASN A 116 -16.20 29.86 27.07
CA ASN A 116 -15.93 30.47 28.37
C ASN A 116 -14.73 31.39 28.22
N GLY A 117 -14.80 32.63 28.71
CA GLY A 117 -13.68 33.55 28.66
C GLY A 117 -13.87 34.81 29.50
N GLN A 118 -12.97 35.78 29.31
CA GLN A 118 -13.01 37.08 29.98
C GLN A 118 -13.21 38.22 28.99
N LEU A 119 -14.30 38.98 29.16
CA LEU A 119 -14.67 40.14 28.37
C LEU A 119 -14.20 41.45 29.04
N ALA A 120 -13.44 42.26 28.31
CA ALA A 120 -12.96 43.56 28.76
C ALA A 120 -13.92 44.69 28.32
N LEU A 121 -14.79 45.14 29.22
CA LEU A 121 -15.68 46.29 28.97
C LEU A 121 -14.94 47.63 29.00
N ASN A 122 -13.76 47.69 29.63
CA ASN A 122 -12.85 48.83 29.62
C ASN A 122 -11.41 48.38 29.95
N ALA A 123 -10.43 49.29 29.80
CA ALA A 123 -9.01 49.02 29.99
C ALA A 123 -8.59 48.53 31.39
N LEU A 124 -9.46 48.59 32.40
CA LEU A 124 -9.12 48.32 33.81
C LEU A 124 -9.83 47.09 34.39
N LYS A 125 -10.88 46.56 33.76
CA LYS A 125 -11.70 45.48 34.32
C LYS A 125 -12.16 44.49 33.25
N LYS A 126 -11.91 43.21 33.53
CA LYS A 126 -12.41 42.06 32.79
C LYS A 126 -13.51 41.35 33.59
N TYR A 127 -14.48 40.79 32.89
CA TYR A 127 -15.61 40.07 33.49
C TYR A 127 -15.77 38.70 32.81
N PRO A 128 -16.14 37.65 33.55
CA PRO A 128 -16.48 36.36 32.94
C PRO A 128 -17.60 36.52 31.92
N PHE A 129 -17.40 35.96 30.74
CA PHE A 129 -18.37 35.88 29.66
C PHE A 129 -18.42 34.43 29.16
N GLN A 130 -19.62 33.93 28.92
CA GLN A 130 -19.84 32.60 28.41
C GLN A 130 -21.01 32.56 27.44
N TYR A 131 -21.01 31.58 26.55
CA TYR A 131 -22.22 31.13 25.89
C TYR A 131 -22.31 29.61 25.84
N THR A 132 -23.52 29.09 25.79
CA THR A 132 -23.82 27.68 25.57
C THR A 132 -24.89 27.57 24.49
N PHE A 133 -24.62 26.75 23.47
CA PHE A 133 -25.52 26.43 22.38
C PHE A 133 -25.85 24.94 22.41
N GLY A 134 -27.14 24.62 22.38
CA GLY A 134 -27.67 23.26 22.30
C GLY A 134 -27.37 22.39 23.52
N THR A 135 -27.73 21.11 23.39
CA THR A 135 -27.47 20.09 24.42
C THR A 135 -26.37 19.15 23.93
N ASP A 136 -25.36 18.86 24.76
CA ASP A 136 -24.31 17.88 24.43
C ASP A 136 -24.86 16.44 24.51
N ASP A 137 -25.57 16.03 23.47
CA ASP A 137 -26.22 14.71 23.35
C ASP A 137 -25.53 13.83 22.29
N PHE A 138 -24.31 14.17 21.87
CA PHE A 138 -23.52 13.46 20.86
C PHE A 138 -23.00 12.08 21.26
N GLY A 139 -23.47 11.51 22.37
CA GLY A 139 -22.70 10.52 23.10
C GLY A 139 -21.49 11.23 23.69
N SER A 140 -21.56 11.56 24.98
CA SER A 140 -20.57 12.45 25.59
C SER A 140 -19.18 11.79 25.56
N THR A 141 -18.30 12.33 24.71
CA THR A 141 -16.94 12.64 25.15
C THR A 141 -17.06 13.63 26.30
N GLY A 142 -16.87 13.13 27.52
CA GLY A 142 -17.34 13.69 28.79
C GLY A 142 -17.22 15.22 28.98
N GLY A 143 -18.29 15.84 29.53
CA GLY A 143 -18.21 17.22 30.02
C GLY A 143 -19.48 17.97 30.48
N GLY A 144 -20.34 17.40 31.33
CA GLY A 144 -20.95 18.12 32.48
C GLY A 144 -22.36 18.77 32.42
N THR A 145 -23.31 18.14 33.16
CA THR A 145 -24.40 18.69 34.04
C THR A 145 -25.52 19.58 33.44
N GLU A 146 -26.83 19.38 33.60
CA GLU A 146 -27.72 18.74 34.60
C GLU A 146 -29.08 18.32 33.97
N GLY A 147 -29.76 17.32 34.53
CA GLY A 147 -31.24 17.29 34.59
C GLY A 147 -31.94 16.08 33.97
N GLY A 148 -32.17 15.04 34.77
CA GLY A 148 -32.73 13.75 34.33
C GLY A 148 -34.20 13.71 33.94
N GLY A 149 -34.52 12.66 33.18
CA GLY A 149 -35.86 12.14 32.93
C GLY A 149 -35.78 10.83 32.13
N GLU A 150 -36.05 9.70 32.80
CA GLU A 150 -36.04 8.36 32.20
C GLU A 150 -36.86 8.30 30.89
N THR A 151 -36.27 7.79 29.81
CA THR A 151 -36.92 6.86 28.85
C THR A 151 -35.89 6.20 27.91
N GLY A 152 -35.50 4.96 28.22
CA GLY A 152 -35.26 3.90 27.22
C GLY A 152 -34.24 4.11 26.09
N GLY A 153 -33.16 4.87 26.29
CA GLY A 153 -32.02 4.93 25.38
C GLY A 153 -30.91 3.94 25.78
N THR A 154 -30.22 3.35 24.80
CA THR A 154 -29.00 2.56 24.99
C THR A 154 -27.91 3.45 25.58
N VAL A 155 -27.30 3.04 26.70
CA VAL A 155 -26.13 3.75 27.27
C VAL A 155 -24.92 3.44 26.40
N GLU A 156 -24.40 4.43 25.69
CA GLU A 156 -23.13 4.40 24.96
C GLU A 156 -21.96 4.50 25.97
N THR A 157 -20.99 3.60 25.93
CA THR A 157 -19.82 3.57 26.84
C THR A 157 -18.64 4.34 26.24
N THR A 158 -17.92 5.10 27.06
CA THR A 158 -16.59 5.64 26.74
C THR A 158 -15.54 4.54 26.93
N GLU A 159 -15.21 3.78 25.88
CA GLU A 159 -14.09 2.83 25.92
C GLU A 159 -12.73 3.54 25.88
N GLY A 160 -11.71 2.90 26.46
CA GLY A 160 -10.33 3.36 26.37
C GLY A 160 -9.74 3.91 27.67
N PRO A 161 -8.55 4.56 27.59
CA PRO A 161 -7.74 4.86 28.77
C PRO A 161 -8.28 6.04 29.58
N LEU A 162 -8.35 5.87 30.90
CA LEU A 162 -8.62 6.90 31.90
C LEU A 162 -7.34 7.60 32.38
N VAL A 163 -6.18 6.99 32.17
CA VAL A 163 -4.85 7.57 32.39
C VAL A 163 -3.91 7.08 31.30
N GLU A 164 -2.89 7.88 30.94
CA GLU A 164 -1.86 7.44 29.99
C GLU A 164 -1.15 6.18 30.49
N ALA A 165 -0.86 5.26 29.56
CA ALA A 165 -0.16 4.02 29.90
C ALA A 165 1.25 4.32 30.42
N GLY A 166 1.63 3.69 31.54
CA GLY A 166 2.90 3.92 32.22
C GLY A 166 2.98 5.22 33.03
N PHE A 167 1.86 5.94 33.22
CA PHE A 167 1.84 7.18 33.98
C PHE A 167 2.36 6.97 35.42
N ALA A 168 3.34 7.77 35.84
CA ALA A 168 3.85 7.78 37.21
C ALA A 168 3.40 9.04 37.93
N ALA A 169 2.53 8.90 38.94
CA ALA A 169 1.96 10.07 39.62
C ALA A 169 3.01 10.88 40.37
N ASN A 170 4.08 10.25 40.89
CA ASN A 170 5.19 10.92 41.57
C ASN A 170 4.76 11.95 42.64
N GLY A 171 3.66 11.67 43.35
CA GLY A 171 3.10 12.57 44.36
C GLY A 171 2.23 13.70 43.82
N ALA A 172 1.89 13.73 42.52
CA ALA A 172 0.93 14.65 41.93
C ALA A 172 -0.53 14.14 42.06
N THR A 173 -1.49 15.06 41.88
CA THR A 173 -2.90 14.70 41.71
C THR A 173 -3.15 14.18 40.31
N ILE A 174 -3.99 13.15 40.19
CA ILE A 174 -4.58 12.77 38.91
C ILE A 174 -5.82 13.64 38.73
N GLU A 175 -5.79 14.48 37.70
CA GLU A 175 -6.88 15.37 37.34
C GLU A 175 -8.16 14.59 37.03
N ALA A 176 -9.29 15.24 37.30
CA ALA A 176 -10.61 14.66 37.10
C ALA A 176 -10.87 14.38 35.61
N LYS A 177 -11.07 13.11 35.25
CA LYS A 177 -11.39 12.68 33.89
C LYS A 177 -12.79 12.08 33.83
N PRO A 178 -13.76 12.72 33.14
CA PRO A 178 -15.09 12.17 32.96
C PRO A 178 -15.09 10.99 31.98
N PHE A 179 -15.98 10.02 32.20
CA PHE A 179 -16.24 8.89 31.30
C PHE A 179 -17.66 8.36 31.52
N THR A 180 -18.28 7.83 30.47
CA THR A 180 -19.58 7.14 30.54
C THR A 180 -19.34 5.62 30.54
N ILE A 181 -20.07 4.85 31.36
CA ILE A 181 -19.97 3.39 31.40
C ILE A 181 -21.35 2.73 31.39
N ASN A 182 -21.54 1.76 30.50
CA ASN A 182 -22.63 0.80 30.57
C ASN A 182 -22.18 -0.43 31.37
N TRP A 183 -22.59 -0.50 32.64
CA TRP A 183 -22.21 -1.56 33.57
C TRP A 183 -22.63 -2.97 33.14
N ASP A 184 -23.65 -3.12 32.30
CA ASP A 184 -24.11 -4.44 31.83
C ASP A 184 -23.16 -5.03 30.77
N THR A 185 -22.37 -4.20 30.10
CA THR A 185 -21.52 -4.59 28.95
C THR A 185 -20.05 -4.27 29.14
N HIS A 186 -19.68 -3.44 30.12
CA HIS A 186 -18.32 -2.96 30.34
C HIS A 186 -17.91 -3.02 31.81
N LYS A 187 -16.60 -2.92 32.02
CA LYS A 187 -15.92 -2.87 33.31
C LYS A 187 -14.78 -1.88 33.24
N ILE A 188 -14.25 -1.48 34.40
CA ILE A 188 -13.01 -0.71 34.50
C ILE A 188 -11.90 -1.64 34.94
N VAL A 189 -10.75 -1.60 34.28
CA VAL A 189 -9.56 -2.39 34.65
C VAL A 189 -8.39 -1.43 34.90
N ALA A 190 -7.73 -1.58 36.04
CA ALA A 190 -6.50 -0.86 36.37
C ALA A 190 -5.37 -1.85 36.63
N LYS A 191 -4.19 -1.55 36.09
CA LYS A 191 -2.96 -2.32 36.32
C LYS A 191 -1.90 -1.40 36.91
N LEU A 192 -1.40 -1.75 38.08
CA LEU A 192 -0.65 -0.85 38.94
C LEU A 192 0.65 -1.48 39.41
N ASP A 193 1.70 -0.65 39.48
CA ASP A 193 2.90 -0.90 40.26
C ASP A 193 2.91 0.08 41.45
N LEU A 194 2.75 -0.47 42.64
CA LEU A 194 2.67 0.23 43.92
C LEU A 194 3.99 0.19 44.70
N THR A 195 5.07 -0.35 44.12
CA THR A 195 6.36 -0.52 44.83
C THR A 195 6.98 0.80 45.28
N ASN A 196 6.74 1.85 44.49
CA ASN A 196 7.20 3.21 44.72
C ASN A 196 6.39 3.97 45.78
N CYS A 197 5.20 3.52 46.15
CA CYS A 197 4.45 4.05 47.29
C CYS A 197 5.26 3.89 48.58
N GLN A 198 5.23 4.89 49.46
CA GLN A 198 5.99 4.89 50.73
C GLN A 198 5.14 5.31 51.95
N GLY A 199 3.96 5.88 51.72
CA GLY A 199 3.11 6.52 52.71
C GLY A 199 2.02 5.63 53.31
N VAL A 200 1.22 6.28 54.15
CA VAL A 200 0.03 5.72 54.81
C VAL A 200 -1.20 6.28 54.11
N ASN A 201 -2.11 5.42 53.66
CA ASN A 201 -3.30 5.81 52.91
C ASN A 201 -2.98 6.80 51.77
N GLU A 202 -2.01 6.47 50.91
CA GLU A 202 -1.80 7.20 49.66
C GLU A 202 -3.04 7.05 48.77
N THR A 203 -3.60 8.16 48.29
CA THR A 203 -4.78 8.17 47.41
C THR A 203 -4.38 7.71 46.02
N ILE A 204 -4.65 6.44 45.69
CA ILE A 204 -4.33 5.85 44.40
C ILE A 204 -5.25 6.44 43.32
N PHE A 205 -6.55 6.18 43.42
CA PHE A 205 -7.57 6.81 42.58
C PHE A 205 -8.94 6.74 43.23
N SER A 206 -9.92 7.35 42.59
CA SER A 206 -11.31 7.42 43.02
C SER A 206 -12.24 7.52 41.82
N PHE A 207 -13.47 7.07 42.01
CA PHE A 207 -14.56 7.16 41.03
C PHE A 207 -15.75 7.86 41.66
N ALA A 208 -16.30 8.87 41.01
CA ALA A 208 -17.43 9.65 41.52
C ALA A 208 -18.41 10.03 40.41
N ASN A 209 -19.63 10.41 40.77
CA ASN A 209 -20.62 10.93 39.81
C ASN A 209 -20.34 12.37 39.34
N ASN A 210 -19.34 13.06 39.91
CA ASN A 210 -18.86 14.37 39.46
C ASN A 210 -17.45 14.65 40.01
N ALA A 211 -16.75 15.62 39.41
CA ALA A 211 -15.37 15.95 39.75
C ALA A 211 -15.20 16.52 41.18
N ALA A 212 -16.16 17.30 41.69
CA ALA A 212 -16.07 17.90 43.02
C ALA A 212 -16.01 16.82 44.11
N ASN A 213 -16.80 15.77 43.95
CA ASN A 213 -16.87 14.64 44.88
C ASN A 213 -15.56 13.84 45.00
N LEU A 214 -14.68 13.86 43.99
CA LEU A 214 -13.39 13.15 44.04
C LEU A 214 -12.50 13.63 45.19
N GLY A 215 -12.63 14.90 45.59
CA GLY A 215 -11.84 15.49 46.68
C GLY A 215 -12.53 15.44 48.05
N GLU A 216 -13.81 15.07 48.10
CA GLU A 216 -14.63 15.19 49.30
C GLU A 216 -14.68 13.89 50.10
N TRP A 217 -14.42 14.00 51.41
CA TRP A 217 -14.63 12.86 52.32
C TRP A 217 -16.11 12.58 52.60
N ASN A 218 -16.95 13.62 52.60
CA ASN A 218 -18.39 13.51 52.79
C ASN A 218 -19.07 14.27 51.66
N VAL A 219 -19.50 13.53 50.64
CA VAL A 219 -20.09 14.10 49.43
C VAL A 219 -21.44 14.75 49.71
N ALA A 220 -21.62 15.99 49.25
CA ALA A 220 -22.87 16.72 49.40
C ALA A 220 -23.98 16.24 48.45
N ASN A 221 -23.60 15.72 47.27
CA ASN A 221 -24.54 15.27 46.24
C ASN A 221 -23.95 14.09 45.42
N GLY A 222 -24.49 12.89 45.61
CA GLY A 222 -24.15 11.68 44.85
C GLY A 222 -23.28 10.68 45.61
N ALA A 223 -22.23 10.19 44.97
CA ALA A 223 -21.42 9.09 45.47
C ALA A 223 -19.95 9.20 45.04
N VAL A 224 -19.05 8.68 45.88
CA VAL A 224 -17.63 8.49 45.54
C VAL A 224 -17.10 7.20 46.16
N LEU A 225 -16.27 6.50 45.39
CA LEU A 225 -15.53 5.32 45.80
C LEU A 225 -14.03 5.63 45.75
N HIS A 226 -13.35 5.55 46.89
CA HIS A 226 -11.93 5.84 47.03
C HIS A 226 -11.10 4.57 47.21
N PHE A 227 -9.90 4.58 46.64
CA PHE A 227 -8.89 3.55 46.81
C PHE A 227 -7.62 4.17 47.39
N TYR A 228 -7.27 3.74 48.61
CA TYR A 228 -6.03 4.13 49.26
C TYR A 228 -5.07 2.95 49.39
N TYR A 229 -3.78 3.21 49.36
CA TYR A 229 -2.76 2.20 49.59
C TYR A 229 -1.92 2.52 50.82
N THR A 230 -1.67 1.51 51.65
CA THR A 230 -0.73 1.60 52.77
C THR A 230 0.34 0.54 52.59
N LYS A 231 1.59 0.97 52.43
CA LYS A 231 2.74 0.06 52.29
C LYS A 231 3.06 -0.65 53.59
N ASP A 232 3.30 0.10 54.67
CA ASP A 232 3.56 -0.50 55.98
C ASP A 232 3.35 0.49 57.14
N ALA A 233 2.21 0.46 57.82
CA ALA A 233 1.92 1.38 58.93
C ALA A 233 0.81 0.91 59.87
N ASP A 234 0.83 1.42 61.11
CA ASP A 234 -0.30 1.30 62.03
C ASP A 234 -1.36 2.33 61.64
N VAL A 235 -2.57 1.86 61.34
CA VAL A 235 -3.70 2.69 60.90
C VAL A 235 -4.87 2.46 61.84
N TRP A 236 -5.54 3.54 62.24
CA TRP A 236 -6.76 3.46 63.03
C TRP A 236 -7.95 3.05 62.15
N THR A 237 -8.51 1.87 62.41
CA THR A 237 -9.71 1.35 61.73
C THR A 237 -10.95 1.48 62.63
N ALA A 238 -12.13 1.14 62.11
CA ALA A 238 -13.37 1.08 62.90
C ALA A 238 -13.30 0.13 64.11
N THR A 239 -12.33 -0.79 64.14
CA THR A 239 -12.11 -1.74 65.25
C THR A 239 -10.90 -1.41 66.13
N GLY A 240 -10.22 -0.28 65.89
CA GLY A 240 -9.02 0.17 66.61
C GLY A 240 -7.76 0.18 65.72
N TRP A 241 -6.60 0.39 66.35
CA TRP A 241 -5.29 0.35 65.69
C TRP A 241 -5.01 -1.03 65.09
N GLN A 242 -4.72 -1.07 63.79
CA GLN A 242 -4.30 -2.27 63.08
C GLN A 242 -3.04 -1.98 62.28
N LYS A 243 -2.10 -2.93 62.26
CA LYS A 243 -0.93 -2.88 61.39
C LYS A 243 -1.36 -3.32 59.98
N LEU A 244 -1.22 -2.43 59.01
CA LEU A 244 -1.50 -2.69 57.60
C LEU A 244 -0.17 -2.76 56.83
N THR A 245 -0.02 -3.79 56.00
CA THR A 245 1.17 -3.99 55.14
C THR A 245 0.69 -4.35 53.73
N ASN A 246 1.20 -3.65 52.71
CA ASN A 246 0.78 -3.74 51.32
C ASN A 246 -0.74 -3.87 51.16
N THR A 247 -1.49 -2.95 51.74
CA THR A 247 -2.95 -3.09 51.88
C THR A 247 -3.68 -1.99 51.13
N PHE A 248 -4.62 -2.38 50.26
CA PHE A 248 -5.64 -1.51 49.71
C PHE A 248 -6.75 -1.26 50.75
N CYS A 249 -7.12 0.00 50.92
CA CYS A 249 -8.30 0.43 51.64
C CYS A 249 -9.32 0.96 50.63
N ILE A 250 -10.43 0.25 50.45
CA ILE A 250 -11.54 0.61 49.57
C ILE A 250 -12.62 1.24 50.43
N GLN A 251 -13.06 2.46 50.11
CA GLN A 251 -14.02 3.20 50.92
C GLN A 251 -15.08 3.88 50.06
N PHE A 252 -16.35 3.67 50.41
CA PHE A 252 -17.48 4.26 49.72
C PHE A 252 -18.17 5.34 50.54
N ARG A 253 -18.61 6.41 49.87
CA ARG A 253 -19.36 7.54 50.44
C ARG A 253 -20.60 7.81 49.59
N ASN A 254 -21.73 7.94 50.26
CA ASN A 254 -23.05 8.18 49.67
C ASN A 254 -23.72 9.37 50.35
N SER A 255 -24.16 10.37 49.58
CA SER A 255 -24.84 11.56 50.09
C SER A 255 -26.16 11.23 50.81
N ASP A 256 -26.84 10.16 50.39
CA ASP A 256 -28.13 9.75 50.98
C ASP A 256 -27.95 9.16 52.39
N LYS A 257 -26.73 8.71 52.72
CA LYS A 257 -26.42 7.98 53.96
C LYS A 257 -24.99 8.23 54.45
N LEU A 258 -24.65 9.48 54.76
CA LEU A 258 -23.31 9.87 55.24
C LEU A 258 -22.80 9.13 56.49
N GLY A 259 -23.69 8.50 57.27
CA GLY A 259 -23.34 7.68 58.44
C GLY A 259 -22.95 6.23 58.12
N GLU A 260 -23.28 5.72 56.92
CA GLU A 260 -22.88 4.39 56.46
C GLU A 260 -21.64 4.54 55.56
N THR A 261 -20.49 4.05 56.02
CA THR A 261 -19.21 4.22 55.33
C THR A 261 -18.56 2.86 55.05
N PRO A 262 -19.11 2.06 54.12
CA PRO A 262 -18.55 0.77 53.77
C PRO A 262 -17.04 0.90 53.51
N THR A 263 -16.25 0.13 54.25
CA THR A 263 -14.79 0.19 54.25
C THR A 263 -14.25 -1.23 54.27
N LYS A 264 -13.30 -1.52 53.38
CA LYS A 264 -12.63 -2.81 53.31
C LYS A 264 -11.13 -2.64 53.19
N TYR A 265 -10.39 -3.48 53.92
CA TYR A 265 -8.95 -3.61 53.82
C TYR A 265 -8.61 -4.92 53.11
N VAL A 266 -7.79 -4.86 52.06
CA VAL A 266 -7.43 -6.00 51.22
C VAL A 266 -5.90 -6.02 51.06
N GLN A 267 -5.29 -7.11 51.50
CA GLN A 267 -3.85 -7.28 51.39
C GLN A 267 -3.47 -7.68 49.96
N VAL A 268 -2.45 -7.02 49.42
CA VAL A 268 -1.86 -7.25 48.10
C VAL A 268 -0.61 -8.10 48.27
N ASN A 269 -0.52 -9.19 47.50
CA ASN A 269 0.60 -10.13 47.59
C ASN A 269 1.81 -9.63 46.79
N ASP A 270 1.60 -9.13 45.57
CA ASP A 270 2.64 -8.59 44.70
C ASP A 270 2.35 -7.12 44.37
N PRO A 271 2.94 -6.17 45.11
CA PRO A 271 2.72 -4.75 44.87
C PRO A 271 3.31 -4.26 43.54
N SER A 272 4.15 -5.03 42.84
CA SER A 272 4.68 -4.63 41.53
C SER A 272 3.72 -4.88 40.37
N ASN A 273 2.65 -5.64 40.63
CA ASN A 273 1.77 -6.15 39.59
C ASN A 273 0.34 -6.34 40.09
N VAL A 274 -0.31 -5.25 40.48
CA VAL A 274 -1.66 -5.30 41.03
C VAL A 274 -2.69 -5.02 39.96
N ARG A 275 -3.73 -5.85 39.89
CA ARG A 275 -4.85 -5.66 38.98
C ARG A 275 -6.14 -5.38 39.75
N VAL A 276 -6.76 -4.24 39.50
CA VAL A 276 -8.05 -3.85 40.08
C VAL A 276 -9.10 -3.87 38.98
N GLU A 277 -10.26 -4.47 39.24
CA GLU A 277 -11.41 -4.41 38.34
C GLU A 277 -12.64 -3.87 39.06
N LEU A 278 -13.30 -2.89 38.46
CA LEU A 278 -14.58 -2.36 38.90
C LEU A 278 -15.67 -2.85 37.93
N ARG A 279 -16.62 -3.63 38.43
CA ARG A 279 -17.65 -4.31 37.64
C ARG A 279 -19.02 -4.13 38.27
N GLN A 280 -20.10 -4.41 37.54
CA GLN A 280 -21.45 -4.36 38.10
C GLN A 280 -21.66 -5.30 39.30
N ASP A 281 -20.94 -6.43 39.34
CA ASP A 281 -21.07 -7.47 40.36
C ASP A 281 -20.12 -7.27 41.56
N GLY A 282 -19.15 -6.35 41.48
CA GLY A 282 -18.22 -6.10 42.58
C GLY A 282 -16.89 -5.50 42.14
N VAL A 283 -16.05 -5.23 43.13
CA VAL A 283 -14.66 -4.81 42.92
C VAL A 283 -13.76 -6.00 43.15
N TYR A 284 -12.87 -6.28 42.21
CA TYR A 284 -11.91 -7.38 42.30
C TYR A 284 -10.49 -6.84 42.41
N ILE A 285 -9.66 -7.45 43.25
CA ILE A 285 -8.21 -7.22 43.31
C ILE A 285 -7.53 -8.55 43.04
N ASP A 286 -6.66 -8.58 42.04
CA ASP A 286 -5.95 -9.77 41.54
C ASP A 286 -6.89 -10.97 41.31
N GLY A 287 -8.06 -10.68 40.72
CA GLY A 287 -9.10 -11.67 40.42
C GLY A 287 -9.93 -12.15 41.62
N THR A 288 -9.66 -11.66 42.83
CA THR A 288 -10.43 -12.00 44.05
C THR A 288 -11.43 -10.90 44.36
N LEU A 289 -12.69 -11.27 44.64
CA LEU A 289 -13.73 -10.31 45.05
C LEU A 289 -13.31 -9.61 46.36
N ALA A 290 -13.08 -8.31 46.25
CA ALA A 290 -12.54 -7.45 47.28
C ALA A 290 -13.64 -6.62 47.97
N PHE A 291 -14.62 -6.11 47.21
CA PHE A 291 -15.67 -5.23 47.71
C PHE A 291 -17.00 -5.53 46.99
N GLU A 292 -18.08 -5.76 47.75
CA GLU A 292 -19.35 -6.24 47.21
C GLU A 292 -20.10 -5.13 46.46
N ALA A 293 -20.82 -5.46 45.38
CA ALA A 293 -21.66 -4.48 44.65
C ALA A 293 -22.64 -3.71 45.56
N SER A 294 -23.17 -4.38 46.60
CA SER A 294 -24.06 -3.74 47.57
C SER A 294 -23.42 -2.62 48.37
N ASP A 295 -22.09 -2.65 48.55
CA ASP A 295 -21.36 -1.67 49.36
C ASP A 295 -21.12 -0.34 48.63
N TYR A 296 -21.32 -0.30 47.30
CA TYR A 296 -21.22 0.91 46.48
C TYR A 296 -22.36 1.03 45.45
N ALA A 297 -23.50 0.41 45.74
CA ALA A 297 -24.66 0.33 44.83
C ALA A 297 -25.14 1.67 44.28
N LYS A 298 -25.00 2.76 45.06
CA LYS A 298 -25.36 4.11 44.59
C LYS A 298 -24.45 4.58 43.45
N LEU A 299 -23.16 4.23 43.45
CA LEU A 299 -22.26 4.56 42.32
C LEU A 299 -22.70 3.84 41.04
N LEU A 300 -23.13 2.58 41.15
CA LEU A 300 -23.60 1.76 40.01
C LEU A 300 -24.91 2.28 39.39
N THR A 301 -25.59 3.23 40.03
CA THR A 301 -26.76 3.92 39.44
C THR A 301 -26.38 5.05 38.48
N TYR A 302 -25.09 5.40 38.42
CA TYR A 302 -24.57 6.41 37.49
C TYR A 302 -23.85 5.72 36.33
N ASN A 303 -24.15 6.19 35.13
CA ASN A 303 -23.41 5.83 33.92
C ASN A 303 -22.33 6.88 33.62
N ASP A 304 -22.62 8.16 33.85
CA ASP A 304 -21.62 9.23 33.77
C ASP A 304 -20.85 9.33 35.08
N LEU A 305 -19.56 9.04 35.02
CA LEU A 305 -18.65 9.02 36.14
C LEU A 305 -17.41 9.86 35.86
N VAL A 306 -16.63 10.09 36.90
CA VAL A 306 -15.36 10.81 36.86
C VAL A 306 -14.33 10.00 37.62
N PHE A 307 -13.18 9.79 36.99
CA PHE A 307 -11.99 9.17 37.56
C PHE A 307 -10.99 10.25 38.00
N GLY A 308 -10.26 10.04 39.08
CA GLY A 308 -9.15 10.93 39.48
C GLY A 308 -8.65 10.66 40.91
N SER A 309 -7.74 11.49 41.43
CA SER A 309 -7.14 11.27 42.77
C SER A 309 -6.94 12.55 43.58
N THR A 310 -7.98 13.39 43.66
CA THR A 310 -7.88 14.70 44.32
C THR A 310 -8.04 14.66 45.84
N GLN A 311 -8.54 13.56 46.42
CA GLN A 311 -8.75 13.39 47.87
C GLN A 311 -7.44 13.38 48.68
N GLY A 312 -7.43 14.10 49.80
CA GLY A 312 -6.43 13.96 50.88
C GLY A 312 -5.10 14.69 50.62
N GLU A 313 -4.18 14.60 51.58
CA GLU A 313 -2.82 15.17 51.47
C GLU A 313 -1.76 14.12 51.07
N ASN A 314 -2.07 12.83 51.26
CA ASN A 314 -1.17 11.72 50.97
C ASN A 314 -1.32 11.30 49.51
N ARG A 315 -0.43 11.80 48.64
CA ARG A 315 -0.47 11.59 47.20
C ARG A 315 0.16 10.27 46.77
N SER A 316 -0.33 9.72 45.66
CA SER A 316 0.14 8.45 45.10
C SER A 316 1.53 8.57 44.48
N TYR A 317 2.40 7.62 44.81
CA TYR A 317 3.64 7.33 44.07
C TYR A 317 3.53 6.05 43.22
N ALA A 318 2.31 5.57 42.97
CA ALA A 318 2.09 4.44 42.07
C ALA A 318 2.45 4.78 40.63
N THR A 319 2.84 3.75 39.88
CA THR A 319 2.90 3.77 38.42
C THR A 319 1.70 3.01 37.88
N TYR A 320 0.91 3.67 37.03
CA TYR A 320 -0.29 3.14 36.40
C TYR A 320 0.14 2.59 35.05
N LYS A 321 0.27 1.26 34.95
CA LYS A 321 0.58 0.62 33.65
C LYS A 321 -0.54 0.93 32.66
N TYR A 322 -1.79 0.83 33.10
CA TYR A 322 -2.97 1.35 32.42
C TYR A 322 -4.15 1.43 33.39
N VAL A 323 -5.13 2.29 33.07
CA VAL A 323 -6.47 2.29 33.68
C VAL A 323 -7.45 2.51 32.54
N GLU A 324 -8.35 1.57 32.27
CA GLU A 324 -9.16 1.56 31.05
C GLU A 324 -10.60 1.15 31.33
N VAL A 325 -11.53 1.71 30.55
CA VAL A 325 -12.90 1.22 30.42
C VAL A 325 -12.92 0.26 29.23
N VAL A 326 -13.36 -0.97 29.46
CA VAL A 326 -13.26 -2.07 28.48
C VAL A 326 -14.51 -2.95 28.52
N GLY A 327 -14.80 -3.64 27.42
CA GLY A 327 -15.82 -4.68 27.36
C GLY A 327 -15.63 -5.78 28.41
N LEU A 328 -16.72 -6.46 28.80
CA LEU A 328 -16.66 -7.52 29.81
C LEU A 328 -15.75 -8.69 29.41
N ASP A 329 -15.64 -8.98 28.11
CA ASP A 329 -14.81 -10.03 27.50
C ASP A 329 -13.34 -9.61 27.29
N TRP A 330 -13.00 -8.34 27.50
CA TRP A 330 -11.65 -7.84 27.36
C TRP A 330 -10.63 -8.63 28.20
N THR A 331 -9.53 -8.99 27.54
CA THR A 331 -8.33 -9.61 28.09
C THR A 331 -7.14 -8.66 27.94
N GLU A 332 -6.18 -8.75 28.86
CA GLU A 332 -4.95 -7.93 28.83
C GLU A 332 -4.16 -8.20 27.53
N PRO A 333 -3.79 -7.17 26.74
CA PRO A 333 -3.02 -7.35 25.51
C PRO A 333 -1.69 -8.07 25.77
N ALA A 334 -1.34 -9.02 24.91
CA ALA A 334 -0.08 -9.73 25.01
C ALA A 334 1.09 -8.80 24.65
N THR A 335 2.16 -8.85 25.43
CA THR A 335 3.37 -8.02 25.26
C THR A 335 4.53 -8.91 24.82
N VAL A 336 5.44 -8.41 23.99
CA VAL A 336 6.66 -9.15 23.62
C VAL A 336 7.49 -9.45 24.87
N VAL A 337 7.75 -10.72 25.14
CA VAL A 337 8.61 -11.18 26.25
C VAL A 337 10.00 -11.60 25.78
N ASP A 338 10.13 -12.07 24.54
CA ASP A 338 11.42 -12.38 23.91
C ASP A 338 11.35 -12.12 22.40
N SER A 339 12.50 -11.84 21.77
CA SER A 339 12.58 -11.55 20.33
C SER A 339 13.90 -12.05 19.76
N LYS A 340 13.82 -12.74 18.61
CA LYS A 340 14.97 -13.32 17.93
C LYS A 340 14.94 -12.99 16.44
N GLU A 341 16.08 -12.57 15.91
CA GLU A 341 16.25 -12.22 14.50
C GLU A 341 17.19 -13.20 13.79
N TYR A 342 16.86 -13.49 12.54
CA TYR A 342 17.64 -14.32 11.63
C TYR A 342 17.79 -13.60 10.29
N THR A 343 19.03 -13.21 9.95
CA THR A 343 19.33 -12.57 8.67
C THR A 343 20.02 -13.56 7.73
N ASP A 344 19.48 -13.70 6.51
CA ASP A 344 20.05 -14.54 5.46
C ASP A 344 19.63 -14.06 4.06
N LYS A 345 20.08 -14.74 3.01
CA LYS A 345 19.72 -14.44 1.63
C LYS A 345 18.24 -14.72 1.37
N LEU A 346 17.61 -13.84 0.61
CA LEU A 346 16.24 -13.94 0.11
C LEU A 346 16.25 -14.36 -1.35
N PHE A 347 15.43 -15.34 -1.68
CA PHE A 347 15.19 -15.82 -3.03
C PHE A 347 13.70 -15.74 -3.35
N MET A 348 13.37 -15.54 -4.63
CA MET A 348 12.03 -15.66 -5.16
C MET A 348 12.02 -16.64 -6.33
N THR A 349 11.06 -17.56 -6.32
CA THR A 349 10.85 -18.54 -7.39
C THR A 349 9.44 -18.38 -7.94
N MET A 350 9.31 -18.02 -9.22
CA MET A 350 8.02 -18.02 -9.91
C MET A 350 7.59 -19.46 -10.23
N ALA A 351 6.28 -19.72 -10.36
CA ALA A 351 5.76 -21.05 -10.65
C ALA A 351 6.43 -21.69 -11.89
N GLY A 352 7.21 -22.76 -11.68
CA GLY A 352 7.94 -23.48 -12.73
C GLY A 352 9.27 -22.84 -13.16
N GLY A 353 9.70 -21.75 -12.53
CA GLY A 353 10.97 -21.05 -12.77
C GLY A 353 12.11 -21.50 -11.85
N GLN A 354 13.32 -20.99 -12.10
CA GLN A 354 14.46 -21.15 -11.19
C GLN A 354 14.47 -20.05 -10.10
N PRO A 355 15.01 -20.31 -8.91
CA PRO A 355 15.13 -19.32 -7.85
C PRO A 355 16.00 -18.12 -8.28
N SER A 356 15.52 -16.91 -8.03
CA SER A 356 16.23 -15.65 -8.24
C SER A 356 16.60 -15.02 -6.90
N GLU A 357 17.88 -14.70 -6.68
CA GLU A 357 18.32 -14.00 -5.46
C GLU A 357 17.83 -12.54 -5.50
N LEU A 358 17.09 -12.13 -4.47
CA LEU A 358 16.58 -10.77 -4.32
C LEU A 358 17.41 -9.90 -3.37
N GLY A 359 18.34 -10.51 -2.61
CA GLY A 359 19.22 -9.81 -1.68
C GLY A 359 19.25 -10.48 -0.31
N THR A 360 19.35 -9.69 0.75
CA THR A 360 19.30 -10.14 2.15
C THR A 360 17.95 -9.79 2.79
N SER A 361 17.45 -10.68 3.64
CA SER A 361 16.22 -10.50 4.39
C SER A 361 16.43 -10.87 5.86
N THR A 362 15.62 -10.26 6.73
CA THR A 362 15.56 -10.58 8.15
C THR A 362 14.20 -11.18 8.49
N VAL A 363 14.23 -12.33 9.18
CA VAL A 363 13.07 -12.97 9.81
C VAL A 363 13.15 -12.71 11.31
N THR A 364 12.11 -12.12 11.89
CA THR A 364 12.03 -11.87 13.33
C THR A 364 10.92 -12.70 13.95
N VAL A 365 11.22 -13.48 14.99
CA VAL A 365 10.24 -14.24 15.76
C VAL A 365 10.15 -13.63 17.16
N LYS A 366 8.93 -13.28 17.58
CA LYS A 366 8.62 -12.66 18.88
C LYS A 366 7.79 -13.64 19.72
N GLU A 367 8.21 -13.91 20.95
CA GLU A 367 7.40 -14.61 21.95
C GLU A 367 6.57 -13.60 22.72
N MET A 368 5.28 -13.87 22.89
CA MET A 368 4.31 -12.99 23.53
C MET A 368 4.02 -13.46 24.96
N SER A 369 3.58 -12.54 25.83
CA SER A 369 3.36 -12.81 27.27
C SER A 369 2.22 -13.79 27.56
N ASP A 370 1.35 -14.04 26.59
CA ASP A 370 0.29 -15.04 26.62
C ASP A 370 0.74 -16.43 26.12
N GLY A 371 2.01 -16.58 25.73
CA GLY A 371 2.60 -17.81 25.21
C GLY A 371 2.39 -18.02 23.71
N THR A 372 1.82 -17.06 22.98
CA THR A 372 1.75 -17.07 21.52
C THR A 372 3.05 -16.55 20.89
N TYR A 373 3.19 -16.72 19.57
CA TYR A 373 4.34 -16.25 18.81
C TYR A 373 3.89 -15.37 17.65
N ASN A 374 4.63 -14.31 17.36
CA ASN A 374 4.47 -13.50 16.15
C ASN A 374 5.73 -13.63 15.28
N MET A 375 5.59 -13.46 13.97
CA MET A 375 6.70 -13.48 13.03
C MET A 375 6.61 -12.30 12.07
N SER A 376 7.76 -11.72 11.73
CA SER A 376 7.87 -10.80 10.60
C SER A 376 8.95 -11.23 9.62
N LEU A 377 8.78 -10.85 8.36
CA LEU A 377 9.70 -11.10 7.25
C LEU A 377 9.87 -9.82 6.43
N VAL A 378 11.13 -9.43 6.18
CA VAL A 378 11.46 -8.25 5.36
C VAL A 378 11.67 -8.65 3.90
N ILE A 379 10.98 -8.02 2.95
CA ILE A 379 11.11 -8.25 1.50
C ILE A 379 11.32 -6.89 0.82
N GLY A 380 12.57 -6.58 0.46
CA GLY A 380 12.95 -5.24 0.01
C GLY A 380 12.73 -4.22 1.13
N GLU A 381 11.95 -3.18 0.87
CA GLU A 381 11.56 -2.15 1.86
C GLU A 381 10.30 -2.52 2.66
N ASN A 382 9.60 -3.57 2.24
CA ASN A 382 8.35 -3.99 2.88
C ASN A 382 8.61 -4.98 4.01
N THR A 383 7.84 -4.86 5.10
CA THR A 383 7.81 -5.86 6.18
C THR A 383 6.43 -6.49 6.23
N VAL A 384 6.37 -7.83 6.19
CA VAL A 384 5.13 -8.59 6.38
C VAL A 384 5.12 -9.20 7.77
N GLU A 385 3.98 -9.16 8.44
CA GLU A 385 3.82 -9.68 9.81
C GLU A 385 2.70 -10.72 9.89
N ALA A 386 2.86 -11.70 10.78
CA ALA A 386 1.85 -12.68 11.15
C ALA A 386 1.78 -12.79 12.67
N GLU A 387 0.55 -12.83 13.16
CA GLU A 387 0.23 -13.15 14.54
C GLU A 387 -0.10 -14.64 14.70
N ASN A 388 -0.06 -15.14 15.94
CA ASN A 388 -0.48 -16.51 16.28
C ASN A 388 0.28 -17.62 15.52
N VAL A 389 1.58 -17.41 15.31
CA VAL A 389 2.49 -18.36 14.67
C VAL A 389 2.53 -19.66 15.47
N VAL A 390 2.33 -20.78 14.77
CA VAL A 390 2.35 -22.11 15.37
C VAL A 390 3.79 -22.58 15.50
N LYS A 391 4.31 -22.56 16.73
CA LYS A 391 5.61 -23.17 17.05
C LYS A 391 5.45 -24.68 17.21
N GLY A 392 6.35 -25.44 16.59
CA GLY A 392 6.36 -26.90 16.60
C GLY A 392 7.77 -27.48 16.61
N THR A 393 7.84 -28.78 16.35
CA THR A 393 9.09 -29.52 16.22
C THR A 393 8.98 -30.53 15.10
N ASP A 394 10.01 -30.67 14.27
CA ASP A 394 10.04 -31.64 13.18
C ASP A 394 10.59 -33.02 13.63
N GLU A 395 10.68 -33.97 12.69
CA GLU A 395 11.19 -35.33 12.94
C GLU A 395 12.66 -35.39 13.37
N LYS A 396 13.41 -34.29 13.22
CA LYS A 396 14.82 -34.16 13.60
C LYS A 396 15.00 -33.37 14.91
N ASP A 397 13.91 -33.18 15.66
CA ASP A 397 13.87 -32.41 16.91
C ASP A 397 14.24 -30.92 16.74
N ARG A 398 14.06 -30.35 15.54
CA ARG A 398 14.32 -28.92 15.25
C ARG A 398 13.08 -28.07 15.49
N THR A 399 13.25 -26.84 15.98
CA THR A 399 12.14 -25.89 16.14
C THR A 399 11.58 -25.48 14.78
N THR A 400 10.27 -25.58 14.62
CA THR A 400 9.55 -25.14 13.41
C THR A 400 8.55 -24.04 13.72
N TYR A 401 8.25 -23.22 12.72
CA TYR A 401 7.21 -22.21 12.78
C TYR A 401 6.34 -22.30 11.53
N ALA A 402 5.02 -22.24 11.71
CA ALA A 402 4.06 -22.22 10.61
C ALA A 402 3.05 -21.09 10.81
N CYS A 403 2.77 -20.34 9.75
CA CYS A 403 1.81 -19.23 9.74
C CYS A 403 1.38 -18.88 8.32
N THR A 404 0.60 -17.81 8.19
CA THR A 404 0.20 -17.21 6.91
C THR A 404 0.54 -15.73 6.93
N PHE A 405 1.19 -15.22 5.87
CA PHE A 405 1.36 -13.78 5.64
C PHE A 405 0.44 -13.33 4.51
N ASN A 406 -0.08 -12.10 4.59
CA ASN A 406 -0.75 -11.44 3.48
C ASN A 406 0.18 -10.41 2.84
N MET A 407 0.37 -10.50 1.53
CA MET A 407 1.08 -9.51 0.72
C MET A 407 0.13 -9.00 -0.36
N GLY A 408 -0.39 -7.80 -0.17
CA GLY A 408 -1.52 -7.30 -0.96
C GLY A 408 -2.76 -8.18 -0.75
N GLU A 409 -3.44 -8.56 -1.83
CA GLU A 409 -4.62 -9.44 -1.79
C GLU A 409 -4.28 -10.94 -1.73
N GLN A 410 -2.99 -11.30 -1.67
CA GLN A 410 -2.55 -12.68 -1.82
C GLN A 410 -1.99 -13.25 -0.52
N GLU A 411 -2.54 -14.41 -0.12
CA GLU A 411 -2.10 -15.16 1.05
C GLU A 411 -0.92 -16.09 0.70
N TYR A 412 0.09 -16.08 1.56
CA TYR A 412 1.27 -16.93 1.49
C TYR A 412 1.31 -17.89 2.68
N GLN A 413 1.46 -19.18 2.38
CA GLN A 413 1.62 -20.23 3.37
C GLN A 413 3.09 -20.33 3.79
N VAL A 414 3.36 -20.16 5.08
CA VAL A 414 4.71 -20.00 5.62
C VAL A 414 5.10 -21.23 6.43
N ASN A 415 6.26 -21.80 6.11
CA ASN A 415 6.90 -22.83 6.92
C ASN A 415 8.36 -22.46 7.13
N ALA A 416 8.80 -22.46 8.38
CA ALA A 416 10.17 -22.18 8.74
C ALA A 416 10.74 -23.23 9.70
N VAL A 417 12.03 -23.50 9.57
CA VAL A 417 12.79 -24.42 10.43
C VAL A 417 14.07 -23.74 10.91
N VAL A 418 14.32 -23.80 12.21
CA VAL A 418 15.56 -23.32 12.81
C VAL A 418 16.57 -24.46 12.84
N TYR A 419 17.79 -24.20 12.39
CA TYR A 419 18.87 -25.18 12.35
C TYR A 419 20.21 -24.55 12.73
N THR A 420 21.20 -25.38 13.04
CA THR A 420 22.58 -24.92 13.24
C THR A 420 23.40 -25.27 12.01
N ASN A 421 24.06 -24.29 11.40
CA ASN A 421 24.91 -24.51 10.21
C ASN A 421 26.28 -25.11 10.60
N ASP A 422 27.10 -25.42 9.59
CA ASP A 422 28.45 -26.00 9.78
C ASP A 422 29.42 -25.09 10.57
N ASN A 423 29.13 -23.79 10.64
CA ASN A 423 29.90 -22.81 11.41
C ASN A 423 29.42 -22.70 12.87
N ASN A 424 28.49 -23.57 13.29
CA ASN A 424 27.88 -23.56 14.62
C ASN A 424 27.08 -22.27 14.92
N GLU A 425 26.50 -21.68 13.87
CA GLU A 425 25.59 -20.53 13.95
C GLU A 425 24.15 -20.99 13.79
N GLU A 426 23.25 -20.44 14.61
CA GLU A 426 21.81 -20.68 14.48
C GLU A 426 21.26 -19.89 13.30
N LYS A 427 20.58 -20.58 12.39
CA LYS A 427 20.01 -20.07 11.14
C LYS A 427 18.54 -20.48 11.04
N ILE A 428 17.79 -19.78 10.19
CA ILE A 428 16.42 -20.15 9.84
C ILE A 428 16.34 -20.40 8.34
N TYR A 429 15.65 -21.46 7.95
CA TYR A 429 15.20 -21.68 6.59
C TYR A 429 13.69 -21.45 6.55
N LEU A 430 13.22 -20.46 5.80
CA LEU A 430 11.82 -20.09 5.69
C LEU A 430 11.36 -20.18 4.24
N THR A 431 10.18 -20.74 4.02
CA THR A 431 9.47 -20.72 2.73
C THR A 431 8.12 -20.06 2.91
N ALA A 432 7.79 -19.09 2.05
CA ALA A 432 6.47 -18.47 1.96
C ALA A 432 5.93 -18.70 0.55
N THR A 433 4.89 -19.54 0.42
CA THR A 433 4.41 -20.06 -0.87
C THR A 433 2.99 -19.62 -1.17
N THR A 434 2.75 -19.18 -2.40
CA THR A 434 1.43 -18.96 -2.98
C THR A 434 1.32 -19.66 -4.35
N THR A 435 0.16 -19.54 -5.01
CA THR A 435 -0.10 -20.23 -6.30
C THR A 435 0.86 -19.82 -7.42
N GLY A 436 1.40 -18.60 -7.40
CA GLY A 436 2.27 -18.05 -8.44
C GLY A 436 3.75 -17.89 -8.08
N ALA A 437 4.10 -17.88 -6.79
CA ALA A 437 5.44 -17.55 -6.32
C ALA A 437 5.77 -18.21 -4.97
N THR A 438 7.05 -18.46 -4.75
CA THR A 438 7.62 -18.87 -3.47
C THR A 438 8.78 -17.94 -3.10
N PHE A 439 8.68 -17.30 -1.94
CA PHE A 439 9.82 -16.64 -1.31
C PHE A 439 10.54 -17.62 -0.39
N THR A 440 11.87 -17.53 -0.35
CA THR A 440 12.71 -18.39 0.48
C THR A 440 13.79 -17.57 1.17
N VAL A 441 13.93 -17.73 2.48
CA VAL A 441 15.04 -17.14 3.26
C VAL A 441 15.94 -18.24 3.77
N GLY A 442 17.24 -18.09 3.56
CA GLY A 442 18.25 -19.07 3.97
C GLY A 442 18.38 -20.25 3.01
N SER A 443 19.29 -21.16 3.34
CA SER A 443 19.53 -22.38 2.56
C SER A 443 18.77 -23.55 3.16
N ASP A 444 18.18 -24.40 2.32
CA ASP A 444 17.49 -25.61 2.78
C ASP A 444 18.48 -26.53 3.50
N PRO A 445 18.34 -26.76 4.82
CA PRO A 445 19.26 -27.58 5.59
C PRO A 445 19.20 -29.07 5.21
N ASP A 446 18.16 -29.48 4.47
CA ASP A 446 17.92 -30.86 4.06
C ASP A 446 18.20 -31.10 2.58
N TYR A 447 18.72 -30.09 1.85
CA TYR A 447 19.06 -30.23 0.44
C TYR A 447 20.16 -31.27 0.22
N VAL A 448 19.87 -32.26 -0.63
CA VAL A 448 20.84 -33.28 -1.09
C VAL A 448 21.00 -33.14 -2.60
N ALA A 449 22.17 -32.68 -3.05
CA ALA A 449 22.46 -32.55 -4.46
C ALA A 449 22.38 -33.92 -5.19
N PRO A 450 21.70 -34.03 -6.35
CA PRO A 450 21.70 -35.26 -7.14
C PRO A 450 23.09 -35.53 -7.73
N GLN A 451 23.61 -36.76 -7.54
CA GLN A 451 24.90 -37.15 -8.14
C GLN A 451 24.78 -37.31 -9.67
N PRO A 452 25.70 -36.74 -10.47
CA PRO A 452 25.72 -36.93 -11.91
C PRO A 452 26.10 -38.39 -12.27
N GLU A 453 25.49 -38.92 -13.34
CA GLU A 453 25.84 -40.22 -13.91
C GLU A 453 27.32 -40.23 -14.38
N PRO A 454 28.10 -41.29 -14.09
CA PRO A 454 29.52 -41.32 -14.42
C PRO A 454 29.73 -41.39 -15.94
N VAL A 455 30.56 -40.49 -16.47
CA VAL A 455 30.88 -40.37 -17.91
C VAL A 455 32.02 -41.28 -18.34
N ASP A 456 32.04 -41.70 -19.61
CA ASP A 456 33.12 -42.48 -20.20
C ASP A 456 34.42 -41.65 -20.28
N VAL A 457 35.55 -42.24 -19.89
CA VAL A 457 36.87 -41.58 -19.81
C VAL A 457 37.91 -42.35 -20.63
N THR A 458 38.57 -41.66 -21.57
CA THR A 458 39.72 -42.21 -22.30
C THR A 458 41.01 -41.92 -21.55
N LEU A 459 41.74 -42.97 -21.13
CA LEU A 459 43.01 -42.84 -20.41
C LEU A 459 44.18 -42.78 -21.37
N TRP A 460 44.20 -43.64 -22.39
CA TRP A 460 45.12 -43.58 -23.53
C TRP A 460 44.40 -43.98 -24.81
N GLU A 461 44.84 -43.43 -25.94
CA GLU A 461 44.38 -43.78 -27.27
C GLU A 461 45.52 -43.57 -28.26
N LYS A 462 45.69 -44.51 -29.21
CA LYS A 462 46.76 -44.51 -30.23
C LYS A 462 48.16 -44.25 -29.65
N TYR A 463 48.46 -44.85 -28.50
CA TYR A 463 49.66 -44.56 -27.73
C TYR A 463 50.75 -45.61 -27.94
N GLN A 464 51.94 -45.20 -28.36
CA GLN A 464 53.12 -46.06 -28.50
C GLN A 464 53.99 -45.97 -27.24
N ALA A 465 54.15 -47.07 -26.50
CA ALA A 465 55.05 -47.08 -25.34
C ALA A 465 56.52 -47.01 -25.78
N ASP A 466 57.31 -46.28 -25.00
CA ASP A 466 58.74 -45.98 -25.25
C ASP A 466 59.70 -46.94 -24.51
N GLY A 467 59.17 -47.80 -23.64
CA GLY A 467 59.96 -48.70 -22.81
C GLY A 467 60.43 -48.10 -21.47
N ASN A 468 59.86 -46.99 -21.01
CA ASN A 468 60.15 -46.38 -19.69
C ASN A 468 59.04 -46.57 -18.65
N GLY A 469 57.93 -47.21 -19.04
CA GLY A 469 56.74 -47.35 -18.21
C GLY A 469 55.90 -46.06 -18.12
N PHE A 470 54.61 -46.20 -17.85
CA PHE A 470 53.65 -45.11 -17.78
C PHE A 470 52.46 -45.47 -16.87
N SER A 471 51.81 -44.47 -16.30
CA SER A 471 50.62 -44.65 -15.46
C SER A 471 49.72 -43.41 -15.47
N LYS A 472 48.44 -43.62 -15.13
CA LYS A 472 47.42 -42.60 -14.84
C LYS A 472 46.52 -43.15 -13.75
N THR A 473 46.03 -42.25 -12.90
CA THR A 473 44.96 -42.55 -11.96
C THR A 473 43.63 -42.46 -12.70
N ALA A 474 42.77 -43.45 -12.49
CA ALA A 474 41.42 -43.51 -13.02
C ALA A 474 40.42 -43.67 -11.87
N THR A 475 39.38 -42.84 -11.87
CA THR A 475 38.20 -43.01 -11.01
C THR A 475 37.17 -43.84 -11.76
N ILE A 476 36.53 -44.78 -11.07
CA ILE A 476 35.58 -45.72 -11.66
C ILE A 476 34.45 -46.05 -10.69
N ASP A 477 33.22 -46.04 -11.18
CA ASP A 477 32.07 -46.66 -10.54
C ASP A 477 31.91 -48.09 -11.08
N TRP A 478 32.36 -49.08 -10.32
CA TRP A 478 32.32 -50.48 -10.75
C TRP A 478 30.91 -51.07 -10.95
N ASP A 479 29.88 -50.43 -10.40
CA ASP A 479 28.49 -50.87 -10.57
C ASP A 479 27.86 -50.30 -11.85
N LYS A 480 28.44 -49.22 -12.41
CA LYS A 480 27.96 -48.56 -13.63
C LYS A 480 28.94 -48.59 -14.80
N GLN A 481 30.21 -48.92 -14.55
CA GLN A 481 31.30 -48.84 -15.52
C GLN A 481 32.22 -50.08 -15.49
N LYS A 482 32.99 -50.24 -16.55
CA LYS A 482 34.03 -51.26 -16.76
C LYS A 482 35.28 -50.60 -17.35
N ILE A 483 36.42 -51.27 -17.25
CA ILE A 483 37.65 -50.85 -17.95
C ILE A 483 37.82 -51.71 -19.21
N VAL A 484 38.12 -51.05 -20.32
CA VAL A 484 38.43 -51.69 -21.59
C VAL A 484 39.82 -51.26 -22.07
N ALA A 485 40.60 -52.20 -22.61
CA ALA A 485 41.88 -51.88 -23.23
C ALA A 485 42.11 -52.73 -24.48
N SER A 486 42.71 -52.15 -25.51
CA SER A 486 43.12 -52.85 -26.74
C SER A 486 44.60 -52.59 -26.98
N ILE A 487 45.41 -53.63 -26.86
CA ILE A 487 46.87 -53.55 -26.77
C ILE A 487 47.49 -54.50 -27.80
N ASP A 488 48.20 -53.94 -28.77
CA ASP A 488 49.04 -54.64 -29.74
C ASP A 488 50.46 -54.75 -29.19
N PHE A 489 50.86 -55.94 -28.77
CA PHE A 489 52.19 -56.23 -28.26
C PHE A 489 53.12 -56.83 -29.33
N SER A 490 52.83 -56.67 -30.62
CA SER A 490 53.72 -57.11 -31.71
C SER A 490 55.12 -56.50 -31.65
N ASN A 491 55.29 -55.34 -31.00
CA ASN A 491 56.57 -54.71 -30.65
C ASN A 491 56.87 -54.72 -29.14
N GLY A 492 56.11 -55.47 -28.35
CA GLY A 492 56.17 -55.44 -26.88
C GLY A 492 57.41 -56.09 -26.26
N GLY A 493 58.08 -57.01 -26.96
CA GLY A 493 59.19 -57.82 -26.44
C GLY A 493 58.77 -59.09 -25.68
N ASP A 494 59.75 -59.89 -25.27
CA ASP A 494 59.54 -61.09 -24.44
C ASP A 494 59.68 -60.78 -22.94
N ASP A 495 58.77 -61.33 -22.13
CA ASP A 495 58.69 -61.13 -20.67
C ASP A 495 58.55 -59.65 -20.27
N LYS A 496 57.68 -58.91 -20.97
CA LYS A 496 57.45 -57.48 -20.77
C LYS A 496 56.05 -57.17 -20.27
N ASP A 497 55.94 -56.27 -19.30
CA ASP A 497 54.70 -55.78 -18.68
C ASP A 497 53.95 -54.87 -19.67
N ILE A 498 52.71 -55.21 -19.99
CA ILE A 498 51.85 -54.50 -20.95
C ILE A 498 50.56 -53.97 -20.33
N LEU A 499 50.21 -54.41 -19.12
CA LEU A 499 49.09 -53.82 -18.36
C LEU A 499 49.28 -54.10 -16.88
N ALA A 500 49.29 -53.05 -16.07
CA ALA A 500 49.38 -53.08 -14.63
C ALA A 500 48.26 -52.25 -14.00
N MET A 501 47.72 -52.72 -12.88
CA MET A 501 46.71 -52.00 -12.10
C MET A 501 46.91 -52.17 -10.60
N THR A 502 46.70 -51.11 -9.83
CA THR A 502 46.76 -51.16 -8.36
C THR A 502 45.85 -50.11 -7.73
N THR A 503 45.42 -50.33 -6.49
CA THR A 503 44.74 -49.32 -5.68
C THR A 503 45.72 -48.42 -4.90
N GLY A 504 47.02 -48.69 -5.00
CA GLY A 504 48.08 -47.86 -4.45
C GLY A 504 48.65 -46.83 -5.43
N GLU A 505 49.73 -46.17 -5.03
CA GLU A 505 50.35 -45.07 -5.79
C GLU A 505 51.47 -45.53 -6.75
N SER A 506 51.80 -46.83 -6.79
CA SER A 506 52.91 -47.35 -7.60
C SER A 506 52.76 -48.84 -7.95
N PHE A 507 53.27 -49.22 -9.13
CA PHE A 507 53.38 -50.62 -9.57
C PHE A 507 54.62 -51.35 -9.03
N ALA A 508 55.50 -50.68 -8.28
CA ALA A 508 56.78 -51.25 -7.87
C ALA A 508 56.65 -52.43 -6.88
N ALA A 509 55.61 -52.42 -6.04
CA ALA A 509 55.33 -53.49 -5.09
C ALA A 509 54.21 -54.39 -5.63
N PHE A 510 54.50 -55.69 -5.76
CA PHE A 510 53.48 -56.68 -6.14
C PHE A 510 52.37 -56.81 -5.07
N GLN A 511 52.74 -56.68 -3.80
CA GLN A 511 51.82 -56.71 -2.65
C GLN A 511 52.35 -55.86 -1.50
N THR A 512 51.45 -55.15 -0.81
CA THR A 512 51.73 -54.44 0.44
C THR A 512 50.75 -54.84 1.55
N SER A 513 50.80 -54.21 2.73
CA SER A 513 49.75 -54.40 3.74
C SER A 513 48.41 -53.77 3.35
N THR A 514 48.39 -52.83 2.40
CA THR A 514 47.22 -51.98 2.10
C THR A 514 46.66 -52.17 0.69
N TYR A 515 47.44 -52.66 -0.27
CA TYR A 515 46.98 -52.85 -1.64
C TYR A 515 47.63 -54.07 -2.32
N ARG A 516 47.04 -54.44 -3.47
CA ARG A 516 47.48 -55.52 -4.37
C ARG A 516 47.71 -54.94 -5.75
N THR A 517 48.70 -55.47 -6.46
CA THR A 517 49.02 -55.05 -7.82
C THR A 517 48.77 -56.19 -8.79
N MET A 518 48.15 -55.86 -9.92
CA MET A 518 47.98 -56.73 -11.08
C MET A 518 49.05 -56.41 -12.12
N HIS A 519 49.62 -57.42 -12.76
CA HIS A 519 50.54 -57.30 -13.88
C HIS A 519 50.23 -58.30 -14.98
N TRP A 520 50.37 -57.87 -16.23
CA TRP A 520 50.16 -58.67 -17.42
C TRP A 520 51.38 -58.61 -18.31
N TYR A 521 51.95 -59.77 -18.61
CA TYR A 521 53.18 -59.87 -19.39
C TYR A 521 52.96 -60.48 -20.75
N CYS A 522 53.55 -59.87 -21.78
CA CYS A 522 53.63 -60.44 -23.12
C CYS A 522 54.92 -61.25 -23.33
N ASN A 523 54.82 -62.27 -24.18
CA ASN A 523 55.93 -63.01 -24.77
C ASN A 523 55.75 -62.95 -26.30
N GLN A 524 56.17 -61.84 -26.89
CA GLN A 524 55.99 -61.51 -28.30
C GLN A 524 56.46 -62.64 -29.25
N SER A 525 57.64 -63.23 -29.03
CA SER A 525 58.23 -64.20 -29.96
C SER A 525 57.40 -65.47 -30.13
N VAL A 526 56.58 -65.80 -29.12
CA VAL A 526 55.71 -66.98 -29.10
C VAL A 526 54.23 -66.62 -29.09
N LYS A 527 53.89 -65.33 -29.21
CA LYS A 527 52.51 -64.81 -29.19
C LYS A 527 51.71 -65.25 -27.95
N GLN A 528 52.34 -65.23 -26.77
CA GLN A 528 51.71 -65.64 -25.51
C GLN A 528 51.61 -64.48 -24.50
N MET A 529 50.64 -64.60 -23.59
CA MET A 529 50.47 -63.69 -22.46
C MET A 529 50.24 -64.45 -21.15
N SER A 530 50.56 -63.82 -20.02
CA SER A 530 50.23 -64.30 -18.68
C SER A 530 49.90 -63.13 -17.75
N GLY A 531 48.88 -63.29 -16.90
CA GLY A 531 48.45 -62.31 -15.91
C GLY A 531 48.65 -62.81 -14.48
N PHE A 532 49.00 -61.88 -13.59
CA PHE A 532 49.21 -62.12 -12.17
C PHE A 532 48.51 -61.05 -11.34
N PHE A 533 47.80 -61.47 -10.30
CA PHE A 533 47.24 -60.55 -9.30
C PHE A 533 47.53 -61.07 -7.90
N ALA A 534 48.08 -60.20 -7.04
CA ALA A 534 48.43 -60.57 -5.68
C ALA A 534 47.19 -60.90 -4.82
N LYS A 535 47.34 -61.84 -3.87
CA LYS A 535 46.29 -62.21 -2.90
C LYS A 535 46.70 -61.82 -1.49
N SER A 536 45.75 -61.57 -0.61
CA SER A 536 46.01 -61.62 0.84
C SER A 536 46.63 -62.97 1.27
N GLY A 537 47.79 -62.93 1.92
CA GLY A 537 48.57 -64.12 2.32
C GLY A 537 49.59 -64.61 1.26
N ALA A 538 50.06 -65.86 1.40
CA ALA A 538 51.06 -66.42 0.49
C ALA A 538 50.42 -66.94 -0.82
N GLY A 539 50.80 -66.37 -1.96
CA GLY A 539 50.41 -66.82 -3.30
C GLY A 539 49.90 -65.70 -4.21
N ASN A 540 49.48 -66.05 -5.42
CA ASN A 540 48.86 -65.12 -6.38
C ASN A 540 47.78 -65.83 -7.22
N ASN A 541 46.90 -65.04 -7.83
CA ASN A 541 46.10 -65.49 -8.97
C ASN A 541 46.98 -65.44 -10.21
N ASN A 542 47.23 -66.59 -10.84
CA ASN A 542 48.07 -66.71 -12.03
C ASN A 542 47.30 -67.43 -13.13
N THR A 543 47.24 -66.84 -14.31
CA THR A 543 46.51 -67.40 -15.47
C THR A 543 47.25 -68.53 -16.16
N GLY A 544 48.54 -68.73 -15.84
CA GLY A 544 49.48 -69.43 -16.73
C GLY A 544 49.69 -68.68 -18.03
N ARG A 545 50.53 -69.22 -18.91
CA ARG A 545 50.71 -68.69 -20.27
C ARG A 545 49.61 -69.21 -21.18
N PHE A 546 49.08 -68.35 -22.03
CA PHE A 546 48.13 -68.71 -23.07
C PHE A 546 48.38 -67.92 -24.35
N ASP A 547 47.95 -68.48 -25.48
CA ASP A 547 48.17 -67.89 -26.79
C ASP A 547 47.22 -66.70 -27.03
N VAL A 548 47.73 -65.66 -27.67
CA VAL A 548 46.98 -64.48 -28.12
C VAL A 548 47.31 -64.28 -29.59
N ALA A 549 46.34 -64.59 -30.46
CA ALA A 549 46.50 -64.45 -31.90
C ALA A 549 46.91 -63.02 -32.28
N ASP A 550 47.82 -62.92 -33.26
CA ASP A 550 48.28 -61.65 -33.84
C ASP A 550 48.85 -60.62 -32.86
N CYS A 551 49.22 -61.05 -31.65
CA CYS A 551 49.71 -60.19 -30.59
C CYS A 551 48.75 -59.07 -30.18
N LEU A 552 47.43 -59.23 -30.41
CA LEU A 552 46.41 -58.26 -30.05
C LEU A 552 45.59 -58.75 -28.85
N ALA A 553 45.73 -58.08 -27.71
CA ALA A 553 45.01 -58.36 -26.48
C ALA A 553 43.95 -57.29 -26.21
N LYS A 554 42.69 -57.71 -26.12
CA LYS A 554 41.54 -56.90 -25.73
C LYS A 554 41.09 -57.27 -24.33
N PHE A 555 41.30 -56.37 -23.38
CA PHE A 555 40.91 -56.53 -21.98
C PHE A 555 39.53 -55.92 -21.74
N GLU A 556 38.71 -56.63 -20.98
CA GLU A 556 37.49 -56.10 -20.36
C GLU A 556 37.51 -56.47 -18.88
N ILE A 557 37.41 -55.47 -18.00
CA ILE A 557 37.51 -55.63 -16.55
C ILE A 557 36.25 -55.05 -15.93
N SER A 558 35.42 -55.89 -15.33
CA SER A 558 34.17 -55.47 -14.67
C SER A 558 33.95 -56.26 -13.38
N LYS A 559 33.21 -55.65 -12.44
CA LYS A 559 32.85 -56.30 -11.17
C LYS A 559 31.98 -57.53 -11.37
N ALA A 560 31.13 -57.54 -12.41
CA ALA A 560 30.21 -58.63 -12.69
C ALA A 560 30.90 -59.84 -13.36
N GLU A 561 31.84 -59.62 -14.27
CA GLU A 561 32.40 -60.69 -15.11
C GLU A 561 33.89 -60.98 -14.86
N GLY A 562 34.55 -60.19 -14.00
CA GLY A 562 35.97 -60.30 -13.71
C GLY A 562 36.79 -59.68 -14.84
N LEU A 563 37.90 -60.32 -15.21
CA LEU A 563 38.76 -59.88 -16.30
C LEU A 563 38.72 -60.87 -17.46
N LYS A 564 38.30 -60.39 -18.63
CA LYS A 564 38.34 -61.09 -19.91
C LYS A 564 39.51 -60.62 -20.75
N VAL A 565 40.08 -61.55 -21.50
CA VAL A 565 41.02 -61.27 -22.60
C VAL A 565 40.46 -61.89 -23.87
N ASN A 566 40.26 -61.08 -24.90
CA ASN A 566 39.66 -61.48 -26.18
C ASN A 566 38.35 -62.26 -25.98
N GLY A 567 37.48 -61.75 -25.08
CA GLY A 567 36.18 -62.33 -24.75
C GLY A 567 36.21 -63.54 -23.80
N VAL A 568 37.38 -64.05 -23.42
CA VAL A 568 37.51 -65.22 -22.54
C VAL A 568 37.89 -64.79 -21.12
N VAL A 569 37.11 -65.19 -20.11
CA VAL A 569 37.41 -64.92 -18.69
C VAL A 569 38.75 -65.56 -18.30
N LYS A 570 39.68 -64.74 -17.80
CA LYS A 570 41.01 -65.16 -17.34
C LYS A 570 41.20 -65.02 -15.83
N MET A 571 40.50 -64.07 -15.21
CA MET A 571 40.40 -63.96 -13.75
C MET A 571 38.94 -63.71 -13.38
N THR A 572 38.41 -64.44 -12.40
CA THR A 572 37.01 -64.31 -11.97
C THR A 572 36.82 -63.06 -11.10
N PRO A 573 35.58 -62.59 -10.88
CA PRO A 573 35.30 -61.50 -9.96
C PRO A 573 35.92 -61.70 -8.56
N GLU A 574 35.80 -62.90 -7.99
CA GLU A 574 36.33 -63.22 -6.66
C GLU A 574 37.86 -63.15 -6.62
N ALA A 575 38.52 -63.44 -7.75
CA ALA A 575 39.96 -63.32 -7.85
C ALA A 575 40.42 -61.85 -7.80
N LEU A 576 39.54 -60.88 -8.13
CA LEU A 576 39.83 -59.45 -8.24
C LEU A 576 39.11 -58.60 -7.17
N GLU A 577 38.51 -59.22 -6.14
CA GLU A 577 37.70 -58.54 -5.13
C GLU A 577 38.42 -57.34 -4.47
N GLU A 578 39.72 -57.50 -4.15
CA GLU A 578 40.54 -56.43 -3.55
C GLU A 578 40.79 -55.25 -4.52
N LEU A 579 40.71 -55.47 -5.85
CA LEU A 579 40.80 -54.40 -6.85
C LEU A 579 39.47 -53.64 -6.94
N PHE A 580 38.34 -54.36 -6.91
CA PHE A 580 36.99 -53.77 -7.00
C PHE A 580 36.53 -53.06 -5.73
N ALA A 581 37.24 -53.24 -4.62
CA ALA A 581 36.99 -52.54 -3.36
C ALA A 581 37.35 -51.03 -3.40
N SER A 582 38.07 -50.57 -4.44
CA SER A 582 38.44 -49.16 -4.61
C SER A 582 37.77 -48.56 -5.83
N ASN A 583 37.23 -47.35 -5.71
CA ASN A 583 36.73 -46.54 -6.82
C ASN A 583 37.85 -45.76 -7.54
N THR A 584 39.10 -45.92 -7.11
CA THR A 584 40.27 -45.26 -7.68
C THR A 584 41.36 -46.29 -7.93
N VAL A 585 41.85 -46.36 -9.16
CA VAL A 585 42.90 -47.29 -9.59
C VAL A 585 44.00 -46.56 -10.35
N LEU A 586 45.25 -46.86 -10.04
CA LEU A 586 46.37 -46.54 -10.91
C LEU A 586 46.45 -47.63 -11.97
N ILE A 587 46.47 -47.24 -13.25
CA ILE A 587 46.49 -48.15 -14.41
C ILE A 587 47.59 -47.71 -15.37
N GLY A 588 48.21 -48.65 -16.10
CA GLY A 588 49.29 -48.36 -17.04
C GLY A 588 50.14 -49.59 -17.34
N SER A 589 51.45 -49.41 -17.53
CA SER A 589 52.46 -50.47 -17.64
C SER A 589 53.72 -49.94 -16.95
N GLY A 590 54.24 -50.62 -15.93
CA GLY A 590 55.29 -50.00 -15.12
C GLY A 590 56.05 -50.90 -14.17
N GLU A 591 56.05 -52.21 -14.37
CA GLU A 591 57.00 -53.05 -13.65
C GLU A 591 58.43 -52.85 -14.17
N SER A 592 59.31 -52.33 -13.32
CA SER A 592 60.74 -52.24 -13.61
C SER A 592 61.45 -53.57 -13.31
N PRO A 593 62.37 -54.06 -14.19
CA PRO A 593 62.85 -53.48 -15.45
C PRO A 593 62.13 -54.05 -16.70
N LYS A 594 60.86 -54.43 -16.58
CA LYS A 594 60.07 -55.16 -17.58
C LYS A 594 59.19 -54.28 -18.47
N PHE A 595 59.52 -53.00 -18.65
CA PHE A 595 58.75 -52.11 -19.51
C PHE A 595 58.65 -52.60 -20.96
N SER A 596 57.45 -52.51 -21.55
CA SER A 596 57.17 -52.89 -22.93
C SER A 596 57.22 -51.70 -23.90
N GLN A 597 57.35 -52.00 -25.18
CA GLN A 597 57.15 -51.06 -26.30
C GLN A 597 55.88 -51.42 -27.09
N ALA A 598 54.85 -51.91 -26.39
CA ALA A 598 53.56 -52.23 -27.00
C ALA A 598 52.84 -50.96 -27.50
N PHE A 599 51.97 -51.14 -28.49
CA PHE A 599 51.08 -50.11 -29.00
C PHE A 599 49.70 -50.27 -28.36
N TYR A 600 49.17 -49.21 -27.79
CA TYR A 600 47.89 -49.18 -27.09
C TYR A 600 46.89 -48.47 -27.99
N ASN A 601 46.02 -49.24 -28.63
CA ASN A 601 44.93 -48.67 -29.42
C ASN A 601 44.05 -47.81 -28.52
N TYR A 602 43.71 -48.32 -27.33
CA TYR A 602 43.11 -47.53 -26.26
C TYR A 602 43.20 -48.22 -24.89
N ILE A 603 43.01 -47.43 -23.83
CA ILE A 603 42.62 -47.85 -22.48
C ILE A 603 41.55 -46.85 -22.02
N LYS A 604 40.34 -47.31 -21.65
CA LYS A 604 39.20 -46.46 -21.28
C LYS A 604 38.46 -46.99 -20.05
N VAL A 605 37.88 -46.11 -19.27
CA VAL A 605 36.79 -46.39 -18.33
C VAL A 605 35.49 -46.07 -19.06
N VAL A 606 34.58 -47.03 -19.18
CA VAL A 606 33.38 -46.89 -20.00
C VAL A 606 32.17 -47.47 -19.29
N SER A 607 30.98 -47.04 -19.66
CA SER A 607 29.70 -47.64 -19.30
C SER A 607 29.67 -49.16 -19.54
N LEU A 608 28.88 -49.89 -18.74
CA LEU A 608 28.81 -51.36 -18.81
C LEU A 608 28.37 -51.88 -20.20
N ASP A 609 27.53 -51.14 -20.91
CA ASP A 609 26.99 -51.47 -22.24
C ASP A 609 27.88 -51.02 -23.41
N TRP A 610 29.01 -50.36 -23.14
CA TRP A 610 29.95 -49.91 -24.17
C TRP A 610 30.41 -51.06 -25.09
N THR A 611 30.47 -50.79 -26.40
CA THR A 611 30.96 -51.70 -27.45
C THR A 611 32.05 -51.01 -28.30
N GLU A 612 33.01 -51.79 -28.78
CA GLU A 612 34.14 -51.28 -29.56
C GLU A 612 33.70 -50.85 -30.98
N PRO A 613 33.98 -49.60 -31.41
CA PRO A 613 33.62 -49.12 -32.74
C PRO A 613 34.41 -49.87 -33.84
N THR A 614 33.74 -50.26 -34.92
CA THR A 614 34.37 -50.90 -36.07
C THR A 614 34.77 -49.86 -37.12
N GLU A 615 36.08 -49.62 -37.26
CA GLU A 615 36.83 -48.78 -38.24
C GLU A 615 37.15 -47.31 -37.87
N PRO A 616 38.38 -46.80 -38.16
CA PRO A 616 38.74 -45.39 -38.00
C PRO A 616 38.37 -44.60 -39.27
N THR A 617 37.38 -43.71 -39.17
CA THR A 617 37.04 -42.75 -40.23
C THR A 617 37.93 -41.51 -40.15
N GLU A 618 38.24 -40.90 -41.31
CA GLU A 618 38.81 -39.54 -41.38
C GLU A 618 37.99 -38.57 -40.52
N PRO A 619 38.60 -37.51 -39.94
CA PRO A 619 37.87 -36.56 -39.13
C PRO A 619 36.76 -35.92 -39.96
N THR A 620 35.52 -36.31 -39.67
CA THR A 620 34.32 -35.75 -40.29
C THR A 620 33.80 -34.62 -39.41
N VAL A 621 33.22 -33.58 -40.00
CA VAL A 621 32.56 -32.51 -39.25
C VAL A 621 31.47 -33.14 -38.39
N LYS A 622 31.63 -33.05 -37.07
CA LYS A 622 30.65 -33.51 -36.07
C LYS A 622 29.54 -32.48 -35.92
N GLU A 623 29.92 -31.21 -35.90
CA GLU A 623 29.02 -30.09 -35.71
C GLU A 623 29.55 -28.88 -36.49
N GLU A 624 28.66 -28.17 -37.18
CA GLU A 624 28.97 -26.94 -37.89
C GLU A 624 27.91 -25.91 -37.57
N LYS A 625 28.34 -24.78 -37.01
CA LYS A 625 27.48 -23.62 -36.72
C LYS A 625 27.94 -22.43 -37.55
N SER A 626 26.98 -21.65 -38.03
CA SER A 626 27.22 -20.45 -38.82
C SER A 626 26.37 -19.31 -38.29
N PHE A 627 27.00 -18.17 -38.03
CA PHE A 627 26.37 -16.96 -37.52
C PHE A 627 26.69 -15.82 -38.47
N THR A 628 25.74 -14.92 -38.71
CA THR A 628 25.95 -13.74 -39.53
C THR A 628 25.37 -12.55 -38.79
N ASP A 629 26.20 -11.56 -38.52
CA ASP A 629 25.82 -10.39 -37.72
C ASP A 629 26.65 -9.16 -38.11
N ALA A 630 26.30 -8.00 -37.58
CA ALA A 630 27.07 -6.77 -37.73
C ALA A 630 28.49 -6.94 -37.16
N ILE A 631 29.46 -6.36 -37.85
CA ILE A 631 30.84 -6.23 -37.37
C ILE A 631 31.13 -4.77 -37.08
N SER A 632 31.66 -4.49 -35.89
CA SER A 632 32.08 -3.17 -35.44
C SER A 632 33.57 -3.14 -35.17
N MET A 633 34.21 -2.03 -35.52
CA MET A 633 35.58 -1.73 -35.15
C MET A 633 35.56 -0.81 -33.92
N VAL A 634 36.21 -1.25 -32.85
CA VAL A 634 36.24 -0.54 -31.56
C VAL A 634 37.66 -0.09 -31.24
N ALA A 635 37.86 1.21 -31.06
CA ALA A 635 39.14 1.82 -30.71
C ALA A 635 38.95 2.83 -29.57
N GLY A 636 39.36 2.45 -28.35
CA GLY A 636 39.02 3.23 -27.14
C GLY A 636 37.51 3.22 -26.89
N ASP A 637 36.93 4.39 -26.62
CA ASP A 637 35.48 4.56 -26.36
C ASP A 637 34.66 4.73 -27.66
N ILE A 638 35.30 4.66 -28.83
CA ILE A 638 34.66 4.85 -30.14
C ILE A 638 34.37 3.46 -30.75
N SER A 639 33.10 3.23 -31.09
CA SER A 639 32.62 2.03 -31.80
C SER A 639 31.96 2.43 -33.11
N GLU A 640 32.46 1.91 -34.23
CA GLU A 640 31.92 2.16 -35.57
C GLU A 640 31.50 0.83 -36.21
N GLU A 641 30.25 0.73 -36.69
CA GLU A 641 29.78 -0.43 -37.47
C GLU A 641 30.39 -0.38 -38.87
N VAL A 642 31.19 -1.39 -39.23
CA VAL A 642 31.96 -1.43 -40.47
C VAL A 642 31.40 -2.41 -41.51
N GLY A 643 30.28 -3.07 -41.21
CA GLY A 643 29.56 -3.95 -42.12
C GLY A 643 28.99 -5.20 -41.45
N GLN A 644 28.91 -6.31 -42.18
CA GLN A 644 28.47 -7.61 -41.67
C GLN A 644 29.55 -8.69 -41.84
N ALA A 645 29.66 -9.59 -40.87
CA ALA A 645 30.57 -10.72 -40.89
C ALA A 645 29.80 -12.04 -40.69
N LYS A 646 30.26 -13.09 -41.37
CA LYS A 646 29.80 -14.46 -41.18
C LYS A 646 30.89 -15.26 -40.47
N VAL A 647 30.57 -15.80 -39.29
CA VAL A 647 31.45 -16.66 -38.51
C VAL A 647 30.97 -18.11 -38.61
N THR A 648 31.84 -19.03 -39.01
CA THR A 648 31.56 -20.46 -39.10
C THR A 648 32.46 -21.21 -38.14
N ILE A 649 31.89 -22.01 -37.24
CA ILE A 649 32.62 -22.85 -36.28
C ILE A 649 32.38 -24.31 -36.66
N LYS A 650 33.47 -25.09 -36.82
CA LYS A 650 33.39 -26.54 -37.10
C LYS A 650 34.09 -27.31 -36.00
N GLU A 651 33.33 -28.20 -35.36
CA GLU A 651 33.86 -29.22 -34.45
C GLU A 651 34.01 -30.53 -35.23
N MET A 652 35.22 -31.06 -35.24
CA MET A 652 35.56 -32.28 -35.98
C MET A 652 35.38 -33.51 -35.08
N SER A 653 35.22 -34.69 -35.69
CA SER A 653 35.07 -35.95 -34.95
C SER A 653 36.34 -36.38 -34.19
N ASP A 654 37.48 -35.73 -34.44
CA ASP A 654 38.73 -35.89 -33.68
C ASP A 654 38.94 -34.79 -32.61
N GLU A 655 37.86 -34.07 -32.25
CA GLU A 655 37.84 -32.98 -31.27
C GLU A 655 38.59 -31.70 -31.70
N THR A 656 39.13 -31.65 -32.93
CA THR A 656 39.70 -30.41 -33.47
C THR A 656 38.59 -29.40 -33.74
N ILE A 657 38.82 -28.14 -33.34
CA ILE A 657 37.90 -27.03 -33.59
C ILE A 657 38.55 -26.03 -34.55
N SER A 658 37.81 -25.65 -35.58
CA SER A 658 38.19 -24.60 -36.53
C SER A 658 37.14 -23.51 -36.61
N MET A 659 37.59 -22.28 -36.87
CA MET A 659 36.75 -21.11 -37.03
C MET A 659 37.12 -20.35 -38.30
N THR A 660 36.11 -19.94 -39.06
CA THR A 660 36.23 -19.10 -40.26
C THR A 660 35.46 -17.81 -40.06
N VAL A 661 36.07 -16.66 -40.30
CA VAL A 661 35.43 -15.34 -40.33
C VAL A 661 35.47 -14.82 -41.76
N ALA A 662 34.31 -14.50 -42.32
CA ALA A 662 34.14 -14.01 -43.69
C ALA A 662 33.41 -12.66 -43.70
N ILE A 663 33.97 -11.63 -44.33
CA ILE A 663 33.30 -10.33 -44.46
C ILE A 663 32.27 -10.39 -45.58
N VAL A 664 31.00 -10.11 -45.25
CA VAL A 664 29.89 -10.23 -46.19
C VAL A 664 30.02 -9.18 -47.29
N GLY A 665 29.95 -9.61 -48.55
CA GLY A 665 30.04 -8.72 -49.72
C GLY A 665 31.46 -8.38 -50.19
N GLN A 666 32.51 -8.91 -49.54
CA GLN A 666 33.90 -8.76 -49.97
C GLN A 666 34.50 -10.09 -50.44
N GLU A 667 34.80 -10.19 -51.73
CA GLU A 667 35.37 -11.40 -52.33
C GLU A 667 36.84 -11.58 -51.91
N GLY A 668 37.17 -12.72 -51.28
CA GLY A 668 38.53 -13.03 -50.81
C GLY A 668 38.85 -12.61 -49.36
N ALA A 669 37.91 -12.01 -48.63
CA ALA A 669 38.05 -11.64 -47.21
C ALA A 669 37.56 -12.76 -46.27
N GLU A 670 38.13 -13.97 -46.43
CA GLU A 670 37.84 -15.14 -45.59
C GLU A 670 39.09 -15.58 -44.82
N TYR A 671 38.99 -15.62 -43.50
CA TYR A 671 40.10 -15.94 -42.60
C TYR A 671 39.74 -17.19 -41.81
N THR A 672 40.60 -18.22 -41.85
CA THR A 672 40.35 -19.50 -41.17
C THR A 672 41.51 -19.89 -40.28
N ALA A 673 41.20 -20.36 -39.07
CA ALA A 673 42.17 -20.90 -38.12
C ALA A 673 41.64 -22.15 -37.41
N SER A 674 42.55 -23.00 -36.94
CA SER A 674 42.27 -24.24 -36.21
C SER A 674 42.98 -24.25 -34.87
N GLY A 675 42.55 -25.11 -33.94
CA GLY A 675 43.14 -25.22 -32.60
C GLY A 675 42.49 -24.33 -31.56
N PHE A 676 41.21 -23.97 -31.78
CA PHE A 676 40.40 -23.31 -30.77
C PHE A 676 40.11 -24.28 -29.62
N THR A 677 40.05 -23.75 -28.40
CA THR A 677 39.60 -24.47 -27.21
C THR A 677 38.13 -24.15 -26.95
N LYS A 678 37.38 -25.13 -26.43
CA LYS A 678 35.96 -25.01 -26.10
C LYS A 678 35.78 -25.14 -24.60
N THR A 679 35.03 -24.21 -24.01
CA THR A 679 34.53 -24.29 -22.63
C THR A 679 33.00 -24.18 -22.66
N VAL A 680 32.33 -25.01 -21.87
CA VAL A 680 30.88 -25.02 -21.75
C VAL A 680 30.51 -24.52 -20.36
N ASP A 681 29.71 -23.47 -20.32
CA ASP A 681 29.13 -22.88 -19.13
C ASP A 681 27.68 -23.37 -19.04
N THR A 682 27.46 -24.42 -18.24
CA THR A 682 26.14 -25.04 -18.09
C THR A 682 25.16 -24.18 -17.29
N GLU A 683 25.66 -23.29 -16.44
CA GLU A 683 24.83 -22.37 -15.65
C GLU A 683 24.25 -21.27 -16.55
N LYS A 684 25.06 -20.72 -17.46
CA LYS A 684 24.64 -19.69 -18.42
C LYS A 684 24.15 -20.24 -19.77
N ASN A 685 24.06 -21.57 -19.92
CA ASN A 685 23.71 -22.26 -21.17
C ASN A 685 24.47 -21.71 -22.41
N ARG A 686 25.79 -21.61 -22.28
CA ARG A 686 26.66 -20.90 -23.23
C ARG A 686 27.93 -21.70 -23.51
N THR A 687 28.41 -21.60 -24.75
CA THR A 687 29.70 -22.18 -25.17
C THR A 687 30.67 -21.08 -25.57
N THR A 688 31.86 -21.09 -24.98
CA THR A 688 32.93 -20.14 -25.31
C THR A 688 34.03 -20.84 -26.09
N TYR A 689 34.44 -20.24 -27.20
CA TYR A 689 35.56 -20.65 -28.03
C TYR A 689 36.67 -19.62 -27.93
N THR A 690 37.87 -20.05 -27.56
CA THR A 690 39.04 -19.17 -27.48
C THR A 690 40.15 -19.66 -28.40
N GLY A 691 40.80 -18.73 -29.11
CA GLY A 691 41.86 -19.07 -30.06
C GLY A 691 42.49 -17.83 -30.67
N LYS A 692 43.23 -18.02 -31.76
CA LYS A 692 43.86 -16.92 -32.51
C LYS A 692 43.47 -17.00 -33.98
N ILE A 693 43.19 -15.86 -34.58
CA ILE A 693 42.95 -15.73 -36.02
C ILE A 693 43.89 -14.66 -36.61
N ASN A 694 44.34 -14.86 -37.84
CA ASN A 694 45.17 -13.87 -38.53
C ASN A 694 44.33 -13.14 -39.58
N ILE A 695 44.04 -11.86 -39.33
CA ILE A 695 43.35 -10.92 -40.23
C ILE A 695 44.33 -9.79 -40.51
N ASP A 696 45.29 -10.01 -41.42
CA ASP A 696 46.45 -9.13 -41.67
C ASP A 696 47.42 -8.91 -40.49
N ALA A 697 46.98 -9.18 -39.25
CA ALA A 697 47.74 -9.30 -38.01
C ALA A 697 47.10 -10.39 -37.13
N ALA A 698 47.79 -10.81 -36.06
CA ALA A 698 47.26 -11.81 -35.12
C ALA A 698 46.27 -11.16 -34.14
N PHE A 699 45.06 -11.71 -34.06
CA PHE A 699 44.02 -11.33 -33.11
C PHE A 699 43.75 -12.46 -32.12
N ASP A 700 43.59 -12.12 -30.85
CA ASP A 700 43.13 -13.04 -29.82
C ASP A 700 41.59 -13.07 -29.82
N VAL A 701 41.02 -14.24 -30.09
CA VAL A 701 39.58 -14.40 -30.30
C VAL A 701 38.93 -15.02 -29.08
N THR A 702 37.87 -14.38 -28.61
CA THR A 702 36.88 -14.97 -27.70
C THR A 702 35.51 -14.90 -28.37
N ALA A 703 34.93 -16.06 -28.65
CA ALA A 703 33.64 -16.18 -29.33
C ALA A 703 32.66 -16.99 -28.48
N LEU A 704 31.52 -16.39 -28.13
CA LEU A 704 30.52 -16.92 -27.23
C LEU A 704 29.27 -17.26 -28.04
N VAL A 705 28.93 -18.55 -28.10
CA VAL A 705 27.66 -19.03 -28.64
C VAL A 705 26.69 -19.20 -27.48
N TYR A 706 25.57 -18.48 -27.52
CA TYR A 706 24.57 -18.47 -26.47
C TYR A 706 23.17 -18.62 -27.05
N ALA A 707 22.24 -19.12 -26.23
CA ALA A 707 20.83 -19.19 -26.60
C ALA A 707 20.14 -17.86 -26.27
N ASP A 708 19.47 -17.27 -27.25
CA ASP A 708 18.52 -16.17 -27.10
C ASP A 708 17.12 -16.69 -27.47
N GLY A 709 16.35 -17.05 -26.45
CA GLY A 709 15.10 -17.80 -26.61
C GLY A 709 15.34 -19.17 -27.26
N THR A 710 14.78 -19.38 -28.46
CA THR A 710 14.98 -20.61 -29.25
C THR A 710 16.06 -20.50 -30.33
N VAL A 711 16.75 -19.36 -30.42
CA VAL A 711 17.73 -19.07 -31.48
C VAL A 711 19.12 -19.00 -30.88
N GLU A 712 20.09 -19.68 -31.49
CA GLU A 712 21.50 -19.52 -31.11
C GLU A 712 22.08 -18.24 -31.74
N LYS A 713 22.72 -17.42 -30.92
CA LYS A 713 23.45 -16.21 -31.33
C LYS A 713 24.93 -16.34 -31.03
N LEU A 714 25.73 -15.45 -31.62
CA LEU A 714 27.17 -15.36 -31.41
C LEU A 714 27.53 -13.94 -30.96
N TYR A 715 28.34 -13.86 -29.91
CA TYR A 715 29.11 -12.67 -29.59
C TYR A 715 30.60 -12.98 -29.72
N MET A 716 31.30 -12.28 -30.59
CA MET A 716 32.74 -12.51 -30.81
C MET A 716 33.52 -11.22 -30.66
N VAL A 717 34.59 -11.28 -29.88
CA VAL A 717 35.61 -10.24 -29.78
C VAL A 717 36.91 -10.80 -30.32
N ALA A 718 37.47 -10.15 -31.33
CA ALA A 718 38.82 -10.37 -31.82
C ALA A 718 39.68 -9.18 -31.40
N GLU A 719 40.50 -9.38 -30.37
CA GLU A 719 41.32 -8.36 -29.74
C GLU A 719 42.64 -8.15 -30.50
N GLY A 720 42.89 -6.91 -30.90
CA GLY A 720 44.07 -6.49 -31.67
C GLY A 720 44.90 -5.46 -30.92
N ALA A 721 46.09 -5.14 -31.45
CA ALA A 721 47.01 -4.21 -30.80
C ALA A 721 46.56 -2.73 -30.86
N GLU A 722 45.77 -2.35 -31.87
CA GLU A 722 45.33 -0.97 -32.10
C GLU A 722 43.80 -0.78 -31.98
N PHE A 723 43.03 -1.81 -32.34
CA PHE A 723 41.57 -1.82 -32.29
C PHE A 723 41.07 -3.27 -32.15
N ASN A 724 39.81 -3.42 -31.76
CA ASN A 724 39.12 -4.69 -31.64
C ASN A 724 38.06 -4.82 -32.73
N TYR A 725 37.84 -6.03 -33.22
CA TYR A 725 36.64 -6.35 -33.98
C TYR A 725 35.62 -7.03 -33.07
N VAL A 726 34.40 -6.51 -33.07
CA VAL A 726 33.27 -7.04 -32.32
C VAL A 726 32.19 -7.49 -33.29
N ILE A 727 31.71 -8.73 -33.16
CA ILE A 727 30.66 -9.30 -34.01
C ILE A 727 29.52 -9.77 -33.12
N GLY A 728 28.31 -9.28 -33.39
CA GLY A 728 27.11 -9.60 -32.62
C GLY A 728 27.04 -8.90 -31.25
N THR A 729 26.00 -9.21 -30.48
CA THR A 729 25.66 -8.51 -29.23
C THR A 729 26.19 -9.22 -28.00
N ASN A 730 26.81 -8.50 -27.07
CA ASN A 730 27.33 -9.08 -25.83
C ASN A 730 26.20 -9.63 -24.94
N PRO A 731 26.13 -10.95 -24.66
CA PRO A 731 25.10 -11.51 -23.78
C PRO A 731 25.30 -11.18 -22.30
N ASP A 732 26.51 -10.76 -21.90
CA ASP A 732 26.81 -10.32 -20.54
C ASP A 732 26.82 -8.78 -20.42
N ALA A 733 26.43 -8.04 -21.46
CA ALA A 733 26.13 -6.62 -21.28
C ALA A 733 24.97 -6.51 -20.28
N PRO A 734 25.02 -5.59 -19.29
CA PRO A 734 23.89 -5.39 -18.41
C PRO A 734 22.66 -5.12 -19.27
N THR A 735 21.65 -5.98 -19.15
CA THR A 735 20.37 -5.76 -19.80
C THR A 735 19.77 -4.50 -19.20
N VAL A 736 19.79 -3.42 -19.98
CA VAL A 736 19.07 -2.19 -19.68
C VAL A 736 17.59 -2.50 -19.85
N THR A 737 16.92 -2.81 -18.74
CA THR A 737 15.49 -3.10 -18.72
C THR A 737 14.71 -1.86 -18.37
N GLU A 738 13.51 -1.72 -18.93
CA GLU A 738 12.54 -0.71 -18.51
C GLU A 738 12.17 -0.94 -17.04
N VAL A 739 12.51 0.01 -16.17
CA VAL A 739 12.15 0.01 -14.74
C VAL A 739 10.76 0.61 -14.56
N SER A 740 10.47 1.67 -15.30
CA SER A 740 9.13 2.27 -15.35
C SER A 740 8.89 2.92 -16.71
N ASN A 741 7.61 3.00 -17.10
CA ASN A 741 7.15 3.69 -18.29
C ASN A 741 5.77 4.25 -17.99
N LYS A 742 5.70 5.57 -17.83
CA LYS A 742 4.50 6.25 -17.36
C LYS A 742 4.18 7.43 -18.26
N ASP A 743 2.91 7.51 -18.64
CA ASP A 743 2.32 8.70 -19.28
C ASP A 743 1.71 9.57 -18.19
N TYR A 744 2.15 10.83 -18.13
CA TYR A 744 1.60 11.87 -17.27
C TYR A 744 0.82 12.85 -18.13
N THR A 745 -0.37 13.25 -17.69
CA THR A 745 -1.21 14.21 -18.41
C THR A 745 -1.53 15.40 -17.53
N SER A 746 -1.17 16.60 -17.99
CA SER A 746 -1.44 17.88 -17.31
C SER A 746 -1.23 19.03 -18.30
N ASN A 747 -1.36 20.28 -17.86
CA ASN A 747 -1.05 21.44 -18.69
C ASN A 747 0.46 21.54 -19.00
N LEU A 748 0.79 22.00 -20.21
CA LEU A 748 2.18 22.19 -20.68
C LEU A 748 2.29 23.52 -21.40
N ARG A 749 3.33 24.28 -21.06
CA ARG A 749 3.76 25.45 -21.84
C ARG A 749 5.23 25.35 -22.22
N ILE A 750 5.58 25.86 -23.39
CA ILE A 750 6.94 26.04 -23.89
C ILE A 750 7.02 27.46 -24.42
N TYR A 751 8.06 28.21 -24.05
CA TYR A 751 8.26 29.60 -24.44
C TYR A 751 9.74 29.87 -24.74
N ASP A 752 9.98 30.93 -25.51
CA ASP A 752 11.34 31.38 -25.81
C ASP A 752 11.92 32.11 -24.60
N SER A 753 12.98 31.56 -24.01
CA SER A 753 13.64 32.07 -22.81
C SER A 753 14.22 33.47 -22.99
N GLU A 754 14.58 33.85 -24.22
CA GLU A 754 15.21 35.13 -24.54
C GLU A 754 14.22 36.18 -25.08
N SER A 755 12.95 35.80 -25.29
CA SER A 755 11.93 36.71 -25.82
C SER A 755 11.36 37.66 -24.76
N GLU A 756 11.14 38.93 -25.13
CA GLU A 756 10.39 39.89 -24.31
C GLU A 756 8.86 39.74 -24.47
N SER A 757 8.37 38.81 -25.30
CA SER A 757 6.93 38.55 -25.47
C SER A 757 6.38 37.59 -24.42
N GLU A 758 5.20 37.86 -23.88
CA GLU A 758 4.48 36.93 -23.00
C GLU A 758 3.77 35.79 -23.76
N GLU A 759 3.98 35.67 -25.08
CA GLU A 759 3.36 34.61 -25.89
C GLU A 759 4.15 33.29 -25.79
N ASN A 760 3.47 32.22 -25.38
CA ASN A 760 4.04 30.87 -25.38
C ASN A 760 4.21 30.37 -26.83
N LEU A 761 5.34 29.71 -27.13
CA LEU A 761 5.57 29.00 -28.39
C LEU A 761 4.62 27.81 -28.55
N PHE A 762 4.32 27.15 -27.43
CA PHE A 762 3.32 26.09 -27.32
C PHE A 762 2.62 26.20 -25.96
N GLN A 763 1.31 26.03 -25.94
CA GLN A 763 0.54 25.91 -24.71
C GLN A 763 -0.65 24.96 -24.94
N ALA A 764 -0.86 24.05 -23.98
CA ALA A 764 -2.02 23.18 -23.94
C ALA A 764 -2.49 23.00 -22.49
N ASP A 765 -3.79 23.10 -22.27
CA ASP A 765 -4.40 22.82 -20.96
C ASP A 765 -4.34 21.31 -20.63
N GLU A 766 -4.19 20.46 -21.65
CA GLU A 766 -4.00 19.02 -21.53
C GLU A 766 -2.94 18.54 -22.54
N ALA A 767 -1.79 18.10 -22.05
CA ALA A 767 -0.68 17.53 -22.81
C ALA A 767 -0.16 16.28 -22.11
N THR A 768 0.41 15.35 -22.88
CA THR A 768 0.96 14.10 -22.34
C THR A 768 2.49 14.10 -22.41
N VAL A 769 3.13 13.82 -21.28
CA VAL A 769 4.57 13.57 -21.16
C VAL A 769 4.78 12.11 -20.77
N ASN A 770 5.52 11.38 -21.60
CA ASN A 770 5.96 10.02 -21.28
C ASN A 770 7.35 10.06 -20.65
N VAL A 771 7.52 9.42 -19.50
CA VAL A 771 8.80 9.24 -18.82
C VAL A 771 9.08 7.75 -18.71
N VAL A 772 10.14 7.29 -19.35
CA VAL A 772 10.65 5.93 -19.25
C VAL A 772 11.94 5.97 -18.45
N LYS A 773 12.00 5.23 -17.35
CA LYS A 773 13.24 5.01 -16.57
C LYS A 773 13.78 3.63 -16.89
N TYR A 774 15.08 3.54 -17.13
CA TYR A 774 15.77 2.28 -17.38
C TYR A 774 16.63 1.87 -16.19
N SER A 775 17.04 0.60 -16.16
CA SER A 775 17.78 -0.01 -15.04
C SER A 775 19.23 0.46 -14.91
N ASP A 776 19.73 1.23 -15.87
CA ASP A 776 21.05 1.84 -15.89
C ASP A 776 21.03 3.34 -15.56
N GLU A 777 19.92 3.83 -14.98
CA GLU A 777 19.70 5.25 -14.65
C GLU A 777 19.65 6.19 -15.88
N SER A 778 19.49 5.61 -17.08
CA SER A 778 19.09 6.37 -18.27
C SER A 778 17.57 6.57 -18.31
N TYR A 779 17.16 7.62 -19.02
CA TYR A 779 15.78 8.04 -19.16
C TYR A 779 15.46 8.36 -20.62
N LYS A 780 14.23 8.03 -21.03
CA LYS A 780 13.63 8.54 -22.26
C LYS A 780 12.43 9.41 -21.92
N ILE A 781 12.48 10.67 -22.31
CA ILE A 781 11.43 11.67 -22.10
C ILE A 781 10.79 11.97 -23.44
N THR A 782 9.46 11.83 -23.55
CA THR A 782 8.72 12.17 -24.76
C THR A 782 7.63 13.19 -24.44
N LEU A 783 7.74 14.39 -25.01
CA LEU A 783 6.68 15.40 -25.02
C LEU A 783 5.79 15.10 -26.23
N LYS A 784 4.55 14.65 -26.02
CA LYS A 784 3.68 14.20 -27.13
C LYS A 784 2.91 15.36 -27.76
N GLN A 785 2.74 15.31 -29.07
CA GLN A 785 1.89 16.20 -29.86
C GLN A 785 2.21 17.70 -29.70
N ILE A 786 3.50 18.02 -29.63
CA ILE A 786 3.98 19.38 -29.51
C ILE A 786 3.87 20.08 -30.87
N THR A 787 3.17 21.20 -30.90
CA THR A 787 3.00 22.01 -32.11
C THR A 787 3.90 23.23 -32.05
N LEU A 788 4.95 23.24 -32.88
CA LEU A 788 5.85 24.37 -33.07
C LEU A 788 5.94 24.68 -34.56
N ASN A 789 5.98 25.97 -34.94
CA ASN A 789 6.07 26.41 -36.34
C ASN A 789 5.04 25.77 -37.28
N GLU A 790 3.78 25.66 -36.84
CA GLU A 790 2.65 25.03 -37.59
C GLU A 790 2.82 23.53 -37.88
N GLN A 791 3.76 22.85 -37.23
CA GLN A 791 3.98 21.41 -37.35
C GLN A 791 3.82 20.73 -35.98
N THR A 792 3.11 19.61 -35.95
CA THR A 792 2.87 18.81 -34.75
C THR A 792 3.73 17.56 -34.79
N VAL A 793 4.59 17.38 -33.79
CA VAL A 793 5.50 16.22 -33.65
C VAL A 793 5.59 15.79 -32.19
N ASP A 794 6.04 14.57 -31.94
CA ASP A 794 6.48 14.17 -30.60
C ASP A 794 7.97 14.58 -30.46
N LEU A 795 8.34 15.25 -29.37
CA LEU A 795 9.73 15.58 -29.08
C LEU A 795 10.30 14.53 -28.13
N VAL A 796 11.33 13.81 -28.56
CA VAL A 796 11.91 12.66 -27.85
C VAL A 796 13.34 12.97 -27.45
N PHE A 797 13.64 12.78 -26.17
CA PHE A 797 14.95 13.02 -25.57
C PHE A 797 15.43 11.78 -24.80
N ASN A 798 16.70 11.43 -24.98
CA ASN A 798 17.35 10.34 -24.27
C ASN A 798 18.47 10.93 -23.41
N GLY A 799 18.46 10.65 -22.11
CA GLY A 799 19.37 11.28 -21.16
C GLY A 799 19.70 10.39 -19.97
N THR A 800 20.52 10.91 -19.07
CA THR A 800 20.89 10.25 -17.81
C THR A 800 20.70 11.21 -16.66
N GLU A 801 20.52 10.66 -15.47
CA GLU A 801 20.48 11.45 -14.25
C GLU A 801 21.80 12.19 -14.03
N ASN A 802 21.71 13.47 -13.63
CA ASN A 802 22.87 14.30 -13.32
C ASN A 802 22.85 14.64 -11.83
N THR A 803 23.63 13.91 -11.03
CA THR A 803 23.79 14.19 -9.60
C THR A 803 24.72 15.39 -9.40
N ALA A 804 24.16 16.60 -9.30
CA ALA A 804 24.90 17.71 -8.70
C ALA A 804 24.93 17.52 -7.18
N THR A 805 26.10 17.57 -6.54
CA THR A 805 26.19 17.65 -5.09
C THR A 805 25.44 18.92 -4.62
N PRO A 806 24.48 18.81 -3.68
CA PRO A 806 23.75 19.98 -3.19
C PRO A 806 24.71 21.03 -2.61
N TRP A 807 24.48 22.30 -2.95
CA TRP A 807 25.14 23.41 -2.27
C TRP A 807 24.48 23.57 -0.90
N ASP A 808 25.23 23.25 0.17
CA ASP A 808 24.78 23.35 1.56
C ASP A 808 24.51 24.81 1.96
N GLU A 809 23.27 25.27 1.78
CA GLU A 809 22.70 26.39 2.54
C GLU A 809 21.37 25.96 3.19
N GLY A 810 21.51 25.27 4.32
CA GLY A 810 20.54 25.14 5.42
C GLY A 810 19.07 25.45 5.09
N GLY A 811 18.37 24.45 4.57
CA GLY A 811 16.92 24.39 4.51
C GLY A 811 16.50 22.92 4.31
N THR A 812 15.57 22.44 5.11
CA THR A 812 14.95 21.12 4.94
C THR A 812 14.16 21.11 3.63
N VAL A 813 14.56 20.28 2.67
CA VAL A 813 13.78 19.99 1.46
C VAL A 813 13.09 18.65 1.66
N GLU A 814 11.76 18.68 1.69
CA GLU A 814 10.89 17.50 1.67
C GLU A 814 10.32 17.30 0.25
N THR A 815 11.14 16.89 -0.71
CA THR A 815 10.72 16.24 -1.98
C THR A 815 11.97 15.79 -2.76
N GLU A 816 12.01 14.57 -3.28
CA GLU A 816 13.11 14.12 -4.14
C GLU A 816 12.97 14.74 -5.55
N GLU A 817 13.94 15.58 -5.93
CA GLU A 817 14.04 16.19 -7.25
C GLU A 817 14.98 15.37 -8.13
N THR A 818 14.56 15.01 -9.35
CA THR A 818 15.39 14.29 -10.33
C THR A 818 15.77 15.23 -11.48
N MET A 819 17.07 15.41 -11.71
CA MET A 819 17.60 16.20 -12.82
C MET A 819 18.12 15.28 -13.92
N ILE A 820 17.57 15.40 -15.12
CA ILE A 820 17.97 14.60 -16.29
C ILE A 820 18.62 15.53 -17.31
N VAL A 821 19.82 15.18 -17.76
CA VAL A 821 20.49 15.83 -18.90
C VAL A 821 20.36 14.92 -20.10
N ALA A 822 19.79 15.41 -21.19
CA ALA A 822 19.37 14.60 -22.32
C ALA A 822 19.73 15.23 -23.67
N LYS A 823 19.78 14.39 -24.70
CA LYS A 823 19.93 14.78 -26.10
C LYS A 823 18.70 14.33 -26.90
N PRO A 824 18.26 15.12 -27.89
CA PRO A 824 17.15 14.72 -28.74
C PRO A 824 17.50 13.45 -29.54
N ASP A 825 16.48 12.72 -29.97
CA ASP A 825 16.65 11.73 -31.03
C ASP A 825 16.81 12.40 -32.40
N ALA A 826 17.20 11.62 -33.42
CA ALA A 826 17.49 12.15 -34.75
C ALA A 826 16.30 12.91 -35.38
N ALA A 827 15.06 12.49 -35.11
CA ALA A 827 13.87 13.15 -35.64
C ALA A 827 13.60 14.49 -34.94
N THR A 828 13.79 14.53 -33.62
CA THR A 828 13.65 15.74 -32.79
C THR A 828 14.76 16.74 -33.10
N GLU A 829 15.99 16.27 -33.33
CA GLU A 829 17.14 17.09 -33.72
C GLU A 829 16.91 17.76 -35.08
N GLU A 830 16.46 17.00 -36.09
CA GLU A 830 16.11 17.52 -37.41
C GLU A 830 14.98 18.56 -37.33
N PHE A 831 13.98 18.33 -36.47
CA PHE A 831 12.84 19.22 -36.27
C PHE A 831 13.23 20.55 -35.61
N LEU A 832 14.10 20.52 -34.59
CA LEU A 832 14.43 21.70 -33.80
C LEU A 832 15.58 22.55 -34.40
N GLY A 833 16.61 21.95 -34.99
CA GLY A 833 17.85 22.67 -35.35
C GLY A 833 18.31 22.57 -36.82
N GLY A 834 17.94 21.51 -37.53
CA GLY A 834 18.50 21.21 -38.87
C GLY A 834 19.97 20.74 -38.84
N GLU A 835 20.53 20.34 -39.99
CA GLU A 835 21.89 19.76 -40.08
C GLU A 835 22.97 20.67 -39.45
N GLY A 836 23.60 20.20 -38.36
CA GLY A 836 24.78 20.81 -37.74
C GLY A 836 24.54 21.59 -36.45
N GLU A 837 23.32 21.57 -35.90
CA GLU A 837 22.99 22.18 -34.61
C GLU A 837 23.22 21.20 -33.44
N GLU A 838 24.02 21.57 -32.44
CA GLU A 838 24.17 20.78 -31.22
C GLU A 838 23.08 21.17 -30.22
N ILE A 839 22.17 20.25 -29.90
CA ILE A 839 21.03 20.48 -29.02
C ILE A 839 21.20 19.71 -27.71
N GLU A 840 21.02 20.39 -26.58
CA GLU A 840 21.00 19.81 -25.23
C GLU A 840 19.70 20.17 -24.52
N ALA A 841 19.15 19.23 -23.76
CA ALA A 841 17.95 19.43 -22.96
C ALA A 841 18.19 19.04 -21.49
N THR A 842 17.55 19.77 -20.58
CA THR A 842 17.50 19.42 -19.16
C THR A 842 16.05 19.33 -18.71
N PHE A 843 15.75 18.31 -17.91
CA PHE A 843 14.43 18.10 -17.31
C PHE A 843 14.59 17.98 -15.80
N GLN A 844 13.92 18.85 -15.06
CA GLN A 844 13.84 18.82 -13.61
C GLN A 844 12.46 18.27 -13.25
N ILE A 845 12.41 17.04 -12.76
CA ILE A 845 11.17 16.33 -12.44
C ILE A 845 11.02 16.26 -10.92
N VAL A 846 9.88 16.71 -10.43
CA VAL A 846 9.45 16.59 -9.04
C VAL A 846 8.31 15.60 -8.98
N ASN A 847 8.49 14.50 -8.23
CA ASN A 847 7.44 13.51 -8.02
C ASN A 847 6.44 14.05 -6.98
N VAL A 848 5.19 14.25 -7.39
CA VAL A 848 4.10 14.69 -6.49
C VAL A 848 3.34 13.48 -5.95
N SER A 849 3.02 12.52 -6.82
CA SER A 849 2.43 11.23 -6.48
C SER A 849 2.80 10.15 -7.50
N GLU A 850 2.29 8.93 -7.34
CA GLU A 850 2.56 7.84 -8.29
C GLU A 850 2.17 8.18 -9.75
N ASN A 851 1.13 9.01 -9.93
CA ASN A 851 0.54 9.35 -11.22
C ASN A 851 0.65 10.85 -11.53
N GLU A 852 1.41 11.61 -10.76
CA GLU A 852 1.52 13.06 -10.91
C GLU A 852 2.96 13.54 -10.73
N ILE A 853 3.43 14.34 -11.68
CA ILE A 853 4.74 15.01 -11.63
C ILE A 853 4.56 16.50 -11.90
N LYS A 854 5.48 17.31 -11.38
CA LYS A 854 5.76 18.66 -11.90
C LYS A 854 7.09 18.59 -12.63
N MET A 855 7.20 19.28 -13.76
CA MET A 855 8.44 19.27 -14.53
C MET A 855 8.76 20.64 -15.10
N ALA A 856 9.97 21.13 -14.84
CA ALA A 856 10.57 22.23 -15.57
C ALA A 856 11.52 21.66 -16.63
N LEU A 857 11.51 22.22 -17.84
CA LEU A 857 12.35 21.79 -18.94
C LEU A 857 13.07 22.99 -19.57
N ASN A 858 14.31 22.78 -19.97
CA ASN A 858 15.08 23.72 -20.76
C ASN A 858 15.68 22.97 -21.95
N ILE A 859 15.42 23.44 -23.17
CA ILE A 859 15.92 22.87 -24.42
C ILE A 859 16.71 23.96 -25.14
N SER A 860 18.00 23.74 -25.33
CA SER A 860 18.92 24.74 -25.89
C SER A 860 19.66 24.19 -27.09
N GLY A 861 19.74 25.00 -28.14
CA GLY A 861 20.66 24.83 -29.25
C GLY A 861 21.64 26.01 -29.29
N ASN A 862 22.55 26.02 -30.26
CA ASN A 862 23.45 27.15 -30.46
C ASN A 862 22.71 28.45 -30.88
N THR A 863 21.49 28.33 -31.40
CA THR A 863 20.71 29.43 -31.98
C THR A 863 19.37 29.69 -31.30
N PHE A 864 18.96 28.89 -30.31
CA PHE A 864 17.71 29.03 -29.59
C PHE A 864 17.82 28.52 -28.15
N MET A 865 16.96 29.04 -27.27
CA MET A 865 16.80 28.55 -25.90
C MET A 865 15.31 28.58 -25.54
N TYR A 866 14.75 27.43 -25.26
CA TYR A 866 13.35 27.26 -24.89
C TYR A 866 13.25 26.77 -23.45
N ASP A 867 12.40 27.43 -22.66
CA ASP A 867 11.99 26.95 -21.36
C ASP A 867 10.56 26.42 -21.45
N GLY A 868 10.20 25.52 -20.53
CA GLY A 868 8.85 25.04 -20.42
C GLY A 868 8.54 24.49 -19.05
N GLU A 869 7.25 24.37 -18.79
CA GLU A 869 6.74 23.85 -17.52
C GLU A 869 5.53 22.95 -17.78
N PHE A 870 5.51 21.82 -17.08
CA PHE A 870 4.45 20.82 -17.08
C PHE A 870 3.84 20.72 -15.68
N ASN A 871 2.52 20.65 -15.61
CA ASN A 871 1.75 20.68 -14.35
C ASN A 871 2.03 21.96 -13.54
N TYR A 872 1.93 23.11 -14.20
CA TYR A 872 2.18 24.42 -13.62
C TYR A 872 0.88 25.07 -13.14
N ASP A 873 0.97 25.87 -12.08
CA ASP A 873 -0.19 26.56 -11.52
C ASP A 873 -0.66 27.66 -12.50
N GLN A 874 -1.77 27.44 -13.19
CA GLN A 874 -2.35 28.38 -14.15
C GLN A 874 -3.33 29.33 -13.43
N PRO A 875 -3.19 30.66 -13.58
CA PRO A 875 -4.21 31.59 -13.10
C PRO A 875 -5.50 31.42 -13.92
N GLU A 876 -6.62 31.07 -13.28
CA GLU A 876 -7.91 30.88 -13.98
C GLU A 876 -8.46 32.18 -14.60
N GLU A 877 -8.96 32.10 -15.84
CA GLU A 877 -9.83 33.12 -16.43
C GLU A 877 -11.28 33.01 -15.88
N PRO A 878 -11.99 34.14 -15.65
CA PRO A 878 -13.30 34.14 -15.01
C PRO A 878 -14.41 33.55 -15.91
N LYS A 879 -15.08 32.48 -15.46
CA LYS A 879 -16.29 31.90 -16.08
C LYS A 879 -17.55 32.71 -15.72
N GLU A 880 -18.50 32.86 -16.64
CA GLU A 880 -19.77 33.59 -16.41
C GLU A 880 -20.76 32.76 -15.58
N ASP A 881 -21.25 33.32 -14.46
CA ASP A 881 -22.28 32.72 -13.59
C ASP A 881 -23.53 32.28 -14.39
N TYR A 882 -23.86 30.99 -14.29
CA TYR A 882 -25.04 30.35 -14.88
C TYR A 882 -25.19 30.60 -16.39
N ALA A 883 -24.09 30.43 -17.13
CA ALA A 883 -24.01 30.64 -18.57
C ALA A 883 -25.16 30.00 -19.36
N ILE A 884 -25.51 30.64 -20.48
CA ILE A 884 -26.49 30.16 -21.46
C ILE A 884 -25.97 30.34 -22.88
N ASN A 885 -26.42 29.51 -23.82
CA ASN A 885 -25.87 29.44 -25.18
C ASN A 885 -26.45 30.47 -26.16
N PHE A 886 -27.14 31.49 -25.64
CA PHE A 886 -27.79 32.54 -26.41
C PHE A 886 -27.94 33.80 -25.53
N GLU A 887 -28.15 34.96 -26.13
CA GLU A 887 -28.33 36.20 -25.38
C GLU A 887 -29.57 36.12 -24.46
N LYS A 888 -29.42 36.56 -23.20
CA LYS A 888 -30.49 36.49 -22.16
C LYS A 888 -31.78 37.24 -22.55
N ASP A 889 -31.73 38.16 -23.51
CA ASP A 889 -32.90 38.89 -24.04
C ASP A 889 -33.48 38.30 -25.35
N ALA A 890 -32.90 37.21 -25.86
CA ALA A 890 -33.34 36.56 -27.08
C ALA A 890 -34.74 35.95 -26.93
N LYS A 891 -35.49 35.92 -28.04
CA LYS A 891 -36.85 35.39 -28.10
C LYS A 891 -36.91 34.13 -28.93
N GLN A 892 -37.69 33.15 -28.48
CA GLN A 892 -38.01 31.99 -29.28
C GLN A 892 -38.96 32.37 -30.43
N THR A 893 -38.86 31.62 -31.53
CA THR A 893 -39.50 31.97 -32.82
C THR A 893 -40.64 31.03 -33.22
N HIS A 894 -40.97 30.04 -32.39
CA HIS A 894 -41.99 29.04 -32.67
C HIS A 894 -43.41 29.60 -32.48
N ALA A 895 -44.30 29.42 -33.47
CA ALA A 895 -45.59 30.13 -33.49
C ALA A 895 -46.63 29.65 -32.45
N SER A 896 -46.54 28.39 -31.99
CA SER A 896 -47.58 27.72 -31.18
C SER A 896 -47.08 27.11 -29.86
N ARG A 897 -45.78 27.21 -29.57
CA ARG A 897 -45.12 26.62 -28.39
C ARG A 897 -44.72 27.72 -27.43
N TYR A 898 -44.98 27.57 -26.14
CA TYR A 898 -44.56 28.53 -25.10
C TYR A 898 -44.78 27.95 -23.69
N SER A 899 -44.04 28.48 -22.71
CA SER A 899 -44.25 28.18 -21.29
C SER A 899 -45.10 29.26 -20.62
N THR A 900 -45.72 28.92 -19.50
CA THR A 900 -46.59 29.80 -18.69
C THR A 900 -46.22 29.85 -17.23
N SER A 901 -45.63 28.77 -16.70
CA SER A 901 -45.27 28.66 -15.30
C SER A 901 -44.24 27.58 -15.02
N VAL A 902 -43.65 27.65 -13.82
CA VAL A 902 -42.83 26.58 -13.23
C VAL A 902 -43.35 26.29 -11.83
N SER A 903 -43.28 25.04 -11.39
CA SER A 903 -43.83 24.62 -10.10
C SER A 903 -43.07 23.47 -9.47
N LEU A 904 -43.08 23.43 -8.14
CA LEU A 904 -42.61 22.33 -7.32
C LEU A 904 -43.76 21.86 -6.41
N THR A 905 -44.05 20.57 -6.38
CA THR A 905 -45.02 19.95 -5.48
C THR A 905 -44.30 19.17 -4.39
N VAL A 906 -44.58 19.50 -3.13
CA VAL A 906 -44.06 18.81 -1.95
C VAL A 906 -45.23 18.42 -1.05
N ASN A 907 -45.30 17.16 -0.61
CA ASN A 907 -46.39 16.65 0.24
C ASN A 907 -47.81 16.94 -0.31
N GLY A 908 -47.96 16.96 -1.64
CA GLY A 908 -49.23 17.24 -2.31
C GLY A 908 -49.63 18.72 -2.37
N GLN A 909 -48.79 19.64 -1.90
CA GLN A 909 -48.97 21.08 -2.04
C GLN A 909 -48.06 21.62 -3.15
N ALA A 910 -48.66 22.28 -4.15
CA ALA A 910 -47.92 22.89 -5.26
C ALA A 910 -47.58 24.35 -4.94
N GLN A 911 -46.31 24.69 -5.10
CA GLN A 911 -45.83 26.07 -5.22
C GLN A 911 -45.66 26.37 -6.71
N THR A 912 -46.24 27.46 -7.21
CA THR A 912 -46.24 27.78 -8.64
C THR A 912 -45.85 29.23 -8.85
N ILE A 913 -44.86 29.44 -9.69
CA ILE A 913 -44.49 30.75 -10.23
C ILE A 913 -45.15 30.87 -11.61
N GLU A 914 -46.17 31.71 -11.69
CA GLU A 914 -46.88 32.03 -12.93
C GLU A 914 -46.30 33.29 -13.56
N PHE A 915 -45.83 33.18 -14.80
CA PHE A 915 -45.36 34.32 -15.61
C PHE A 915 -46.22 34.55 -16.85
N GLY A 916 -47.24 33.72 -17.08
CA GLY A 916 -48.13 33.81 -18.24
C GLY A 916 -47.42 33.47 -19.55
N LYS A 917 -48.09 33.63 -20.69
CA LYS A 917 -47.49 33.31 -21.99
C LYS A 917 -46.21 34.13 -22.23
N THR A 918 -45.06 33.48 -22.21
CA THR A 918 -43.77 34.09 -22.59
C THR A 918 -43.20 33.48 -23.86
N MET A 919 -42.54 34.33 -24.65
CA MET A 919 -41.76 33.95 -25.83
C MET A 919 -40.27 34.26 -25.63
N ASN A 920 -39.85 34.59 -24.40
CA ASN A 920 -38.44 34.80 -24.10
C ASN A 920 -37.73 33.44 -24.00
N GLY A 921 -36.50 33.39 -24.49
CA GLY A 921 -35.65 32.20 -24.38
C GLY A 921 -35.11 32.00 -22.97
N TYR A 922 -34.95 33.09 -22.23
CA TYR A 922 -34.53 33.10 -20.83
C TYR A 922 -35.46 34.01 -20.01
N GLU A 923 -35.81 33.57 -18.80
CA GLU A 923 -36.51 34.36 -17.79
C GLU A 923 -35.78 34.24 -16.46
N ASP A 924 -35.38 35.39 -15.91
CA ASP A 924 -34.85 35.47 -14.55
C ASP A 924 -36.02 35.60 -13.56
N LEU A 925 -36.30 34.52 -12.84
CA LEU A 925 -37.32 34.43 -11.81
C LEU A 925 -36.71 34.37 -10.40
N THR A 926 -35.42 34.68 -10.24
CA THR A 926 -34.68 34.53 -8.96
C THR A 926 -35.16 35.46 -7.84
N ALA A 927 -35.90 36.51 -8.18
CA ALA A 927 -36.63 37.30 -7.20
C ALA A 927 -37.74 36.50 -6.50
N GLN A 928 -38.13 35.35 -7.04
CA GLN A 928 -39.13 34.42 -6.51
C GLN A 928 -38.44 33.14 -6.05
N SER A 929 -38.97 32.56 -4.98
CA SER A 929 -38.41 31.34 -4.40
C SER A 929 -39.42 30.22 -4.26
N PHE A 930 -38.94 29.00 -4.43
CA PHE A 930 -39.58 27.81 -3.91
C PHE A 930 -38.98 27.48 -2.55
N THR A 931 -39.81 27.09 -1.59
CA THR A 931 -39.34 26.65 -0.27
C THR A 931 -39.63 25.17 -0.09
N VAL A 932 -38.62 24.36 0.18
CA VAL A 932 -38.76 22.91 0.41
C VAL A 932 -38.05 22.50 1.69
N THR A 933 -38.54 21.46 2.35
CA THR A 933 -37.85 20.85 3.50
C THR A 933 -36.62 20.08 3.02
N PRO A 934 -35.49 20.09 3.75
CA PRO A 934 -34.35 19.23 3.50
C PRO A 934 -34.72 17.78 3.23
N GLY A 935 -34.15 17.19 2.18
CA GLY A 935 -34.39 15.79 1.81
C GLY A 935 -35.83 15.44 1.40
N ALA A 936 -36.73 16.42 1.23
CA ALA A 936 -38.10 16.15 0.81
C ALA A 936 -38.16 15.63 -0.64
N GLU A 937 -39.12 14.74 -0.92
CA GLU A 937 -39.44 14.37 -2.29
C GLU A 937 -40.19 15.52 -2.98
N VAL A 938 -39.59 16.07 -4.03
CA VAL A 938 -40.09 17.23 -4.78
C VAL A 938 -40.46 16.79 -6.19
N THR A 939 -41.70 17.07 -6.60
CA THR A 939 -42.15 16.82 -7.97
C THR A 939 -42.22 18.14 -8.76
N PRO A 940 -41.31 18.37 -9.72
CA PRO A 940 -41.37 19.57 -10.55
C PRO A 940 -42.42 19.44 -11.65
N ALA A 941 -42.91 20.58 -12.14
CA ALA A 941 -43.69 20.64 -13.38
C ALA A 941 -43.52 22.01 -14.06
N ILE A 942 -43.49 21.98 -15.40
CA ILE A 942 -43.40 23.19 -16.23
C ILE A 942 -44.72 23.37 -16.98
N GLY A 943 -45.41 24.49 -16.78
CA GLY A 943 -46.60 24.85 -17.53
C GLY A 943 -46.21 25.11 -18.98
N TYR A 944 -46.44 24.14 -19.87
CA TYR A 944 -46.03 24.20 -21.28
C TYR A 944 -47.24 24.02 -22.20
N VAL A 945 -47.34 24.87 -23.23
CA VAL A 945 -48.40 24.84 -24.25
C VAL A 945 -47.75 24.68 -25.61
N GLY A 946 -48.02 23.58 -26.31
CA GLY A 946 -47.42 23.32 -27.61
C GLY A 946 -47.49 21.86 -28.04
N GLU A 947 -46.84 21.54 -29.16
CA GLU A 947 -46.53 20.15 -29.52
C GLU A 947 -45.45 19.58 -28.58
N TRP A 948 -45.12 18.30 -28.72
CA TRP A 948 -44.17 17.61 -27.85
C TRP A 948 -42.77 18.29 -27.78
N MET A 949 -42.25 18.44 -26.55
CA MET A 949 -40.89 18.81 -26.12
C MET A 949 -40.56 18.05 -24.81
N HIS A 950 -39.36 18.22 -24.25
CA HIS A 950 -38.95 17.61 -22.97
C HIS A 950 -38.61 18.66 -21.90
N GLY A 951 -38.80 18.29 -20.64
CA GLY A 951 -38.47 19.13 -19.50
C GLY A 951 -37.20 18.68 -18.81
N TYR A 952 -36.43 19.63 -18.27
CA TYR A 952 -35.22 19.42 -17.49
C TYR A 952 -35.23 20.38 -16.30
N VAL A 953 -34.74 19.91 -15.16
CA VAL A 953 -34.60 20.68 -13.92
C VAL A 953 -33.20 20.45 -13.39
N TYR A 954 -32.53 21.54 -13.03
CA TYR A 954 -31.19 21.56 -12.48
C TYR A 954 -31.19 22.25 -11.14
N VAL A 955 -30.38 21.78 -10.21
CA VAL A 955 -30.10 22.47 -8.94
C VAL A 955 -28.59 22.57 -8.83
N ASP A 956 -28.08 23.79 -8.64
CA ASP A 956 -26.65 24.06 -8.42
C ASP A 956 -26.34 23.61 -6.99
N LEU A 957 -25.99 22.33 -6.83
CA LEU A 957 -25.85 21.64 -5.56
C LEU A 957 -24.60 22.10 -4.81
N ASN A 958 -23.54 22.42 -5.54
CA ASN A 958 -22.25 22.82 -4.97
C ASN A 958 -22.07 24.36 -4.88
N ASN A 959 -23.03 25.15 -5.38
CA ASN A 959 -22.98 26.61 -5.45
C ASN A 959 -21.75 27.16 -6.19
N ASP A 960 -21.21 26.40 -7.15
CA ASP A 960 -20.10 26.84 -8.01
C ASP A 960 -20.56 27.78 -9.14
N LYS A 961 -21.88 28.05 -9.18
CA LYS A 961 -22.57 28.90 -10.14
C LYS A 961 -22.57 28.37 -11.57
N GLN A 962 -22.36 27.07 -11.72
CA GLN A 962 -22.50 26.33 -12.96
C GLN A 962 -23.51 25.20 -12.75
N PHE A 963 -23.78 24.45 -13.81
CA PHE A 963 -24.59 23.24 -13.73
C PHE A 963 -23.84 22.12 -14.45
N SER A 964 -23.48 21.09 -13.72
CA SER A 964 -22.89 19.87 -14.23
C SER A 964 -23.92 18.99 -14.94
N PHE A 965 -23.50 18.35 -16.04
CA PHE A 965 -24.27 17.39 -16.82
C PHE A 965 -23.33 16.49 -17.64
N ASN A 966 -23.81 15.32 -18.05
CA ASN A 966 -23.05 14.39 -18.91
C ASN A 966 -23.58 14.47 -20.35
N ALA A 967 -22.87 15.13 -21.26
CA ALA A 967 -23.33 15.28 -22.65
C ALA A 967 -23.40 13.92 -23.40
N ASP A 968 -22.44 13.03 -23.17
CA ASP A 968 -22.27 11.81 -23.97
C ASP A 968 -22.88 10.55 -23.33
N SER A 969 -23.69 10.71 -22.28
CA SER A 969 -24.28 9.60 -21.54
C SER A 969 -25.77 9.79 -21.29
N ASP A 970 -26.57 8.73 -21.50
CA ASP A 970 -27.98 8.72 -21.10
C ASP A 970 -28.13 8.74 -19.56
N ASP A 971 -27.09 8.31 -18.83
CA ASP A 971 -27.04 8.35 -17.36
C ASP A 971 -26.47 9.68 -16.85
N GLN A 972 -27.29 10.37 -16.06
CA GLN A 972 -26.98 11.67 -15.45
C GLN A 972 -26.75 11.55 -13.94
N THR A 973 -26.54 10.34 -13.42
CA THR A 973 -26.21 10.11 -12.01
C THR A 973 -24.94 10.87 -11.63
N GLY A 974 -24.96 11.56 -10.48
CA GLY A 974 -23.84 12.36 -9.99
C GLY A 974 -23.71 13.75 -10.62
N THR A 975 -24.66 14.15 -11.48
CA THR A 975 -24.73 15.50 -12.06
C THR A 975 -25.81 16.34 -11.37
N GLU A 976 -25.86 17.63 -11.71
CA GLU A 976 -26.85 18.58 -11.19
C GLU A 976 -28.18 18.57 -11.96
N VAL A 977 -28.35 17.67 -12.94
CA VAL A 977 -29.62 17.46 -13.65
C VAL A 977 -30.58 16.60 -12.82
N VAL A 978 -31.23 17.22 -11.82
CA VAL A 978 -32.04 16.50 -10.82
C VAL A 978 -33.32 15.88 -11.36
N SER A 979 -33.91 16.40 -12.44
CA SER A 979 -35.12 15.81 -13.03
C SER A 979 -35.23 16.08 -14.53
N TYR A 980 -35.60 15.06 -15.32
CA TYR A 980 -35.87 15.22 -16.74
C TYR A 980 -36.85 14.18 -17.26
N SER A 981 -37.67 14.58 -18.25
CA SER A 981 -38.73 13.73 -18.81
C SER A 981 -38.23 12.77 -19.90
N PHE A 982 -37.13 13.13 -20.59
CA PHE A 982 -36.44 12.32 -21.60
C PHE A 982 -35.05 12.87 -21.90
N TYR A 983 -34.06 11.98 -22.03
CA TYR A 983 -32.79 12.27 -22.68
C TYR A 983 -32.26 11.05 -23.45
N SER A 984 -31.61 11.29 -24.59
CA SER A 984 -30.83 10.27 -25.30
C SER A 984 -29.62 10.92 -25.98
N ALA A 985 -28.40 10.60 -25.54
CA ALA A 985 -27.15 11.01 -26.16
C ALA A 985 -27.07 10.56 -27.64
N SER A 986 -27.68 9.41 -27.96
CA SER A 986 -27.75 8.89 -29.33
C SER A 986 -28.83 9.52 -30.23
N ASN A 987 -29.64 10.45 -29.69
CA ASN A 987 -30.83 10.99 -30.36
C ASN A 987 -31.83 9.92 -30.81
N GLY A 988 -32.00 8.85 -30.01
CA GLY A 988 -32.86 7.72 -30.33
C GLY A 988 -34.38 8.01 -30.28
N SER A 989 -35.18 7.06 -30.78
CA SER A 989 -36.66 7.08 -30.62
C SER A 989 -37.11 6.76 -29.20
N THR A 990 -36.19 6.26 -28.38
CA THR A 990 -36.33 5.97 -26.95
C THR A 990 -35.11 6.52 -26.21
N GLY A 991 -35.29 6.88 -24.96
CA GLY A 991 -34.27 7.44 -24.08
C GLY A 991 -34.64 7.15 -22.62
N LEU A 992 -33.92 7.76 -21.69
CA LEU A 992 -34.18 7.62 -20.26
C LEU A 992 -34.89 8.85 -19.69
N ASN A 993 -35.66 8.69 -18.62
CA ASN A 993 -36.03 9.78 -17.72
C ASN A 993 -35.10 9.79 -16.49
N SER A 994 -35.22 10.77 -15.60
CA SER A 994 -34.35 10.86 -14.41
C SER A 994 -34.51 9.74 -13.37
N LYS A 995 -35.45 8.81 -13.55
CA LYS A 995 -35.55 7.57 -12.75
C LYS A 995 -34.86 6.37 -13.41
N GLY A 996 -34.19 6.59 -14.54
CA GLY A 996 -33.59 5.53 -15.35
C GLY A 996 -34.61 4.69 -16.13
N GLU A 997 -35.86 5.13 -16.24
CA GLU A 997 -36.89 4.39 -16.96
C GLU A 997 -36.82 4.68 -18.46
N THR A 998 -36.94 3.65 -19.29
CA THR A 998 -37.00 3.83 -20.75
C THR A 998 -38.33 4.46 -21.15
N VAL A 999 -38.25 5.64 -21.77
CA VAL A 999 -39.39 6.43 -22.24
C VAL A 999 -39.29 6.69 -23.75
N SER A 1000 -40.44 6.88 -24.40
CA SER A 1000 -40.46 7.26 -25.81
C SER A 1000 -40.10 8.73 -25.96
N ASN A 1001 -39.49 9.08 -27.11
CA ASN A 1001 -39.15 10.46 -27.45
C ASN A 1001 -40.40 11.36 -27.62
N ASN A 1002 -41.63 10.92 -27.34
CA ASN A 1002 -42.84 11.75 -27.40
C ASN A 1002 -43.56 11.85 -26.03
N CYS A 1003 -42.82 11.73 -24.93
CA CYS A 1003 -43.34 11.71 -23.56
C CYS A 1003 -43.87 13.07 -23.04
N ASN A 1004 -43.65 14.16 -23.79
CA ASN A 1004 -43.94 15.55 -23.40
C ASN A 1004 -43.08 16.07 -22.24
N VAL A 1005 -43.25 17.36 -21.93
CA VAL A 1005 -42.51 18.06 -20.87
C VAL A 1005 -42.84 17.51 -19.48
N ASN A 1006 -44.09 17.07 -19.27
CA ASN A 1006 -44.56 16.50 -18.01
C ASN A 1006 -45.19 15.12 -18.26
N PRO A 1007 -45.22 14.21 -17.25
CA PRO A 1007 -44.73 14.38 -15.89
C PRO A 1007 -43.20 14.35 -15.82
N LEU A 1008 -42.61 15.29 -15.06
CA LEU A 1008 -41.22 15.19 -14.65
C LEU A 1008 -41.13 14.26 -13.43
N PRO A 1009 -40.17 13.32 -13.38
CA PRO A 1009 -40.01 12.49 -12.20
C PRO A 1009 -39.63 13.32 -10.97
N SER A 1010 -40.06 12.86 -9.78
CA SER A 1010 -39.66 13.46 -8.51
C SER A 1010 -38.15 13.32 -8.27
N PHE A 1011 -37.57 14.31 -7.58
CA PHE A 1011 -36.20 14.30 -7.09
C PHE A 1011 -36.17 14.62 -5.59
N THR A 1012 -35.09 14.23 -4.93
CA THR A 1012 -34.88 14.54 -3.51
C THR A 1012 -34.27 15.93 -3.40
N ALA A 1013 -34.88 16.84 -2.64
CA ALA A 1013 -34.29 18.14 -2.34
C ALA A 1013 -32.91 17.98 -1.66
N PRO A 1014 -32.00 18.96 -1.80
CA PRO A 1014 -30.74 18.97 -1.05
C PRO A 1014 -30.97 18.66 0.43
N ALA A 1015 -30.07 17.88 1.02
CA ALA A 1015 -30.13 17.57 2.45
C ALA A 1015 -29.60 18.73 3.31
N GLU A 1016 -28.73 19.54 2.73
CA GLU A 1016 -28.23 20.75 3.36
C GLU A 1016 -29.26 21.88 3.23
N GLU A 1017 -29.48 22.61 4.33
CA GLU A 1017 -30.22 23.86 4.27
C GLU A 1017 -29.41 24.90 3.49
N GLY A 1018 -30.09 25.68 2.68
CA GLY A 1018 -29.39 26.62 1.83
C GLY A 1018 -30.27 27.30 0.81
N THR A 1019 -29.68 28.27 0.14
CA THR A 1019 -30.26 28.93 -1.02
C THR A 1019 -29.50 28.47 -2.25
N TYR A 1020 -30.18 27.69 -3.09
CA TYR A 1020 -29.61 27.12 -4.31
C TYR A 1020 -30.23 27.80 -5.53
N ARG A 1021 -29.49 27.80 -6.64
CA ARG A 1021 -30.09 28.13 -7.94
C ARG A 1021 -30.83 26.90 -8.45
N ILE A 1022 -32.09 27.08 -8.86
CA ILE A 1022 -32.83 26.05 -9.59
C ILE A 1022 -33.15 26.55 -10.99
N ARG A 1023 -32.86 25.74 -12.01
CA ARG A 1023 -33.14 26.04 -13.41
C ARG A 1023 -34.18 25.07 -13.93
N PHE A 1024 -35.24 25.58 -14.53
CA PHE A 1024 -36.18 24.80 -15.33
C PHE A 1024 -35.90 25.06 -16.79
N LYS A 1025 -35.90 24.02 -17.61
CA LYS A 1025 -35.65 24.14 -19.04
C LYS A 1025 -36.59 23.28 -19.85
N VAL A 1026 -37.09 23.83 -20.94
CA VAL A 1026 -37.82 23.08 -21.97
C VAL A 1026 -36.95 23.03 -23.22
N ASP A 1027 -36.65 21.82 -23.70
CA ASP A 1027 -35.74 21.61 -24.82
C ASP A 1027 -36.13 20.36 -25.65
N TRP A 1028 -35.49 20.17 -26.80
CA TRP A 1028 -35.81 19.08 -27.72
C TRP A 1028 -35.22 17.73 -27.33
N ASN A 1029 -33.93 17.70 -26.95
CA ASN A 1029 -33.19 16.54 -26.45
C ASN A 1029 -31.77 17.00 -26.07
N SER A 1030 -31.63 17.74 -24.98
CA SER A 1030 -30.34 18.35 -24.60
C SER A 1030 -30.26 18.53 -23.11
N VAL A 1031 -29.29 17.87 -22.45
CA VAL A 1031 -28.98 18.07 -21.03
C VAL A 1031 -28.07 19.27 -20.79
N ASP A 1032 -27.48 19.86 -21.84
CA ASP A 1032 -26.73 21.12 -21.72
C ASP A 1032 -27.60 22.21 -21.08
N ALA A 1033 -27.21 22.67 -19.89
CA ALA A 1033 -27.95 23.65 -19.10
C ALA A 1033 -28.08 25.00 -19.81
N GLY A 1034 -27.20 25.33 -20.77
CA GLY A 1034 -27.26 26.52 -21.59
C GLY A 1034 -28.23 26.42 -22.78
N GLY A 1035 -28.77 25.23 -23.05
CA GLY A 1035 -29.79 24.98 -24.08
C GLY A 1035 -29.22 24.52 -25.42
N CYS A 1036 -29.99 23.71 -26.14
CA CYS A 1036 -29.54 23.08 -27.39
C CYS A 1036 -29.10 24.12 -28.45
N VAL A 1037 -27.90 23.93 -29.01
CA VAL A 1037 -27.35 24.74 -30.12
C VAL A 1037 -27.45 24.05 -31.48
N VAL A 1038 -28.00 22.83 -31.55
CA VAL A 1038 -28.07 22.04 -32.78
C VAL A 1038 -28.89 22.77 -33.84
N SER A 1039 -28.27 23.00 -35.00
CA SER A 1039 -28.93 23.68 -36.12
C SER A 1039 -30.24 22.97 -36.51
N GLY A 1040 -31.34 23.71 -36.56
CA GLY A 1040 -32.68 23.17 -36.84
C GLY A 1040 -33.47 22.76 -35.60
N ASN A 1041 -32.83 22.37 -34.51
CA ASN A 1041 -33.46 21.97 -33.24
C ASN A 1041 -33.02 22.80 -32.03
N ASN A 1042 -32.40 23.97 -32.26
CA ASN A 1042 -31.93 24.82 -31.17
C ASN A 1042 -33.09 25.30 -30.29
N ILE A 1043 -32.78 25.59 -29.04
CA ILE A 1043 -33.80 25.90 -28.03
C ILE A 1043 -34.76 27.02 -28.45
N LEU A 1044 -34.25 28.09 -29.08
CA LEU A 1044 -35.05 29.25 -29.50
C LEU A 1044 -35.94 28.97 -30.72
N ASN A 1045 -35.54 28.12 -31.66
CA ASN A 1045 -36.36 27.84 -32.84
C ASN A 1045 -37.44 26.79 -32.57
N ASN A 1046 -37.22 25.90 -31.60
CA ASN A 1046 -38.12 24.77 -31.30
C ASN A 1046 -39.16 25.09 -30.20
N GLY A 1047 -39.17 26.34 -29.72
CA GLY A 1047 -40.12 26.83 -28.72
C GLY A 1047 -39.80 26.37 -27.29
N GLY A 1048 -38.52 26.19 -26.99
CA GLY A 1048 -37.99 25.94 -25.66
C GLY A 1048 -37.70 27.24 -24.89
N GLY A 1049 -37.16 27.10 -23.68
CA GLY A 1049 -36.78 28.22 -22.84
C GLY A 1049 -36.18 27.78 -21.49
N ILE A 1050 -35.46 28.69 -20.85
CA ILE A 1050 -34.76 28.55 -19.57
C ILE A 1050 -35.40 29.49 -18.54
N TYR A 1051 -35.68 28.99 -17.35
CA TYR A 1051 -36.35 29.71 -16.27
C TYR A 1051 -35.58 29.49 -14.97
N ASP A 1052 -34.81 30.48 -14.55
CA ASP A 1052 -34.00 30.41 -13.34
C ASP A 1052 -34.77 30.97 -12.15
N ALA A 1053 -34.89 30.20 -11.07
CA ALA A 1053 -35.53 30.63 -9.83
C ALA A 1053 -34.63 30.30 -8.63
N THR A 1054 -35.04 30.75 -7.45
CA THR A 1054 -34.34 30.42 -6.20
C THR A 1054 -34.99 29.23 -5.51
N LEU A 1055 -34.21 28.22 -5.14
CA LEU A 1055 -34.64 27.12 -4.28
C LEU A 1055 -34.12 27.37 -2.87
N VAL A 1056 -35.04 27.58 -1.93
CA VAL A 1056 -34.71 27.71 -0.51
C VAL A 1056 -35.02 26.38 0.15
N VAL A 1057 -33.97 25.67 0.54
CA VAL A 1057 -34.07 24.45 1.32
C VAL A 1057 -33.96 24.85 2.78
N LYS A 1058 -35.04 24.67 3.53
CA LYS A 1058 -35.10 24.97 4.96
C LYS A 1058 -36.26 24.23 5.61
N ASP A 1059 -36.16 23.98 6.90
CA ASP A 1059 -37.21 23.30 7.62
C ASP A 1059 -38.50 24.13 7.62
N VAL A 1060 -39.51 23.63 6.90
CA VAL A 1060 -40.81 24.30 6.82
C VAL A 1060 -41.61 23.87 8.04
N THR A 1061 -41.57 24.67 9.11
CA THR A 1061 -42.49 24.52 10.24
C THR A 1061 -43.91 24.83 9.77
N ASN A 1062 -44.57 23.83 9.19
CA ASN A 1062 -45.97 23.92 8.84
C ASN A 1062 -46.77 24.18 10.13
N GLY A 1063 -47.30 25.39 10.25
CA GLY A 1063 -48.37 25.67 11.20
C GLY A 1063 -49.50 24.66 11.02
N ILE A 1064 -50.27 24.41 12.09
CA ILE A 1064 -51.36 23.43 12.09
C ILE A 1064 -52.40 23.80 11.00
N ASP A 1065 -52.35 23.11 9.86
CA ASP A 1065 -53.15 23.44 8.67
C ASP A 1065 -54.58 22.88 8.68
N SER A 1066 -54.94 22.00 9.62
CA SER A 1066 -56.35 21.69 9.88
C SER A 1066 -56.60 21.03 11.24
N ILE A 1067 -57.70 21.40 11.89
CA ILE A 1067 -58.36 20.56 12.90
C ILE A 1067 -59.62 20.00 12.24
N ASN A 1068 -59.64 18.69 12.03
CA ASN A 1068 -60.81 17.98 11.51
C ASN A 1068 -61.88 17.95 12.63
N ALA A 1069 -62.82 18.90 12.61
CA ALA A 1069 -63.78 19.14 13.70
C ALA A 1069 -64.96 18.14 13.75
N GLU A 1070 -64.89 17.01 13.03
CA GLU A 1070 -65.96 16.00 13.08
C GLU A 1070 -65.76 14.93 14.17
N THR A 1071 -64.55 14.76 14.71
CA THR A 1071 -64.26 13.71 15.70
C THR A 1071 -63.98 14.19 17.13
N ALA A 1072 -63.82 15.50 17.36
CA ALA A 1072 -63.61 16.07 18.69
C ALA A 1072 -64.79 16.97 19.11
N LYS A 1073 -65.53 16.56 20.15
CA LYS A 1073 -66.59 17.36 20.79
C LYS A 1073 -66.00 18.57 21.54
N ALA A 1074 -65.42 19.52 20.80
CA ALA A 1074 -64.90 20.76 21.35
C ALA A 1074 -65.94 21.89 21.21
N GLU A 1075 -66.07 22.72 22.24
CA GLU A 1075 -66.90 23.92 22.21
C GLU A 1075 -66.02 25.15 22.02
N LEU A 1076 -66.39 26.01 21.08
CA LEU A 1076 -65.63 27.20 20.72
C LEU A 1076 -66.29 28.44 21.34
N PHE A 1077 -65.49 29.38 21.82
CA PHE A 1077 -65.94 30.65 22.39
C PHE A 1077 -65.06 31.80 21.90
N THR A 1078 -65.61 33.02 21.86
CA THR A 1078 -64.81 34.25 21.79
C THR A 1078 -64.07 34.47 23.12
N VAL A 1079 -63.10 35.39 23.13
CA VAL A 1079 -62.42 35.83 24.37
C VAL A 1079 -63.37 36.37 25.43
N ASP A 1080 -64.53 36.90 25.01
CA ASP A 1080 -65.59 37.42 25.89
C ASP A 1080 -66.58 36.33 26.35
N GLY A 1081 -66.32 35.05 26.01
CA GLY A 1081 -67.11 33.90 26.46
C GLY A 1081 -68.37 33.62 25.65
N VAL A 1082 -68.51 34.17 24.44
CA VAL A 1082 -69.65 33.90 23.56
C VAL A 1082 -69.40 32.62 22.77
N LYS A 1083 -70.29 31.63 22.86
CA LYS A 1083 -70.16 30.36 22.11
C LYS A 1083 -70.29 30.61 20.60
N ILE A 1084 -69.33 30.13 19.83
CA ILE A 1084 -69.26 30.25 18.37
C ILE A 1084 -69.26 28.87 17.72
N SER A 1085 -69.76 28.77 16.48
CA SER A 1085 -69.84 27.51 15.74
C SER A 1085 -68.62 27.23 14.87
N LYS A 1086 -67.71 28.20 14.73
CA LYS A 1086 -66.44 28.08 14.00
C LYS A 1086 -65.43 29.06 14.59
N LEU A 1087 -64.14 28.76 14.44
CA LEU A 1087 -63.06 29.66 14.83
C LEU A 1087 -63.12 30.94 14.00
N GLN A 1088 -62.80 32.07 14.63
CA GLN A 1088 -62.77 33.39 14.02
C GLN A 1088 -61.34 33.90 13.90
N LYS A 1089 -61.10 34.82 12.96
CA LYS A 1089 -59.80 35.51 12.85
C LYS A 1089 -59.51 36.25 14.16
N GLY A 1090 -58.30 36.09 14.70
CA GLY A 1090 -57.91 36.58 16.02
C GLY A 1090 -57.93 35.49 17.10
N LEU A 1091 -57.97 35.91 18.37
CA LEU A 1091 -57.89 35.00 19.52
C LEU A 1091 -59.26 34.37 19.83
N ASN A 1092 -59.28 33.04 19.95
CA ASN A 1092 -60.44 32.21 20.28
C ASN A 1092 -60.16 31.39 21.54
N ILE A 1093 -61.22 30.94 22.20
CA ILE A 1093 -61.18 30.05 23.36
C ILE A 1093 -61.82 28.71 22.97
N VAL A 1094 -61.07 27.61 23.10
CA VAL A 1094 -61.53 26.26 22.76
C VAL A 1094 -61.61 25.43 24.03
N ARG A 1095 -62.79 24.89 24.33
CA ARG A 1095 -63.01 23.95 25.42
C ARG A 1095 -63.09 22.53 24.88
N THR A 1096 -62.12 21.70 25.19
CA THR A 1096 -62.06 20.30 24.76
C THR A 1096 -62.96 19.40 25.60
N ALA A 1097 -63.24 18.18 25.12
CA ALA A 1097 -64.17 17.25 25.76
C ALA A 1097 -63.73 16.80 27.18
N ASP A 1098 -62.45 16.92 27.49
CA ASP A 1098 -61.86 16.69 28.82
C ASP A 1098 -62.04 17.89 29.79
N GLY A 1099 -62.74 18.95 29.34
CA GLY A 1099 -63.02 20.15 30.13
C GLY A 1099 -61.88 21.16 30.17
N LYS A 1100 -60.74 20.90 29.51
CA LYS A 1100 -59.62 21.85 29.43
C LYS A 1100 -59.93 22.99 28.46
N VAL A 1101 -59.41 24.17 28.76
CA VAL A 1101 -59.59 25.38 27.97
C VAL A 1101 -58.26 25.79 27.35
N LYS A 1102 -58.25 25.98 26.03
CA LYS A 1102 -57.08 26.42 25.26
C LYS A 1102 -57.38 27.75 24.57
N LYS A 1103 -56.35 28.59 24.46
CA LYS A 1103 -56.35 29.82 23.67
C LYS A 1103 -55.81 29.51 22.27
N VAL A 1104 -56.56 29.81 21.23
CA VAL A 1104 -56.21 29.53 19.84
C VAL A 1104 -56.27 30.81 19.03
N VAL A 1105 -55.14 31.27 18.51
CA VAL A 1105 -55.08 32.45 17.63
C VAL A 1105 -55.13 31.98 16.18
N ILE A 1106 -56.11 32.48 15.42
CA ILE A 1106 -56.18 32.27 13.98
C ILE A 1106 -55.70 33.55 13.30
N LYS A 1107 -54.59 33.46 12.57
CA LYS A 1107 -53.96 34.62 11.90
C LYS A 1107 -54.77 35.11 10.71
#